data_AF-A0A1F7G8U1-F1
#
_entry.id   AF-A0A1F7G8U1-F1
#
_cell.length_a   1.000
_cell.length_b   1.000
_cell.length_c   1.000
_cell.angle_alpha   90.00
_cell.angle_beta   90.00
_cell.angle_gamma   90.00
#
_symmetry.space_group_name_H-M   'P 1'
#
loop_
_entity.id
_entity.type
_entity.pdbx_description
1 polymer ?
#
loop_
_entity_poly.entity_id
_entity_poly.type
_entity_poly.pdbx_seq_one_letter_code
_entity_poly.pdbx_strand_id
1 'polypeptide(L)'
;MLNLQKFQDKRVFYILVFTLVILFVLFLTLLSRQQKVQEELALQNQQVEELMGTPPTSTSPLPQTVFSDYALNTDFPSLPASVKMSDLKTTYTTGEALDLATKVGFSNAIVDDGVNMIMVTDDADGLQSALFISKTTGSVMLVTESGFPTGGSDPESAARSFLSKLGLLDDTLVASATYVRASSPGVTFVEFHRSWEKLGLPLLNPVGTLNLSENESLADVRLGYIEESAPEDPDVIDSSDGQPGKVRPNQFNTITVGVLDENNNVTSVASNIKVFSNTQTKASSQTLKTPEEALEDLRNGKTSFSLTKPLGEGIVDFNTVYTDGQAVSDNAVINEIVLTYLDEVGQKTQSSLYPHYLFRGVATLASGYQVQFVQTVPAVKQINTLGLFAQNSAPIVFPGQSSTLQYGTFNWLSPVPNAQSAVACEGLTQIFALPDGGYIGWYPNTQPRNWYYVPSPGEVIDQTRFLELKKVIRWEAAKACKASQIDPTVCSYADTGVDIQTACTYLGSTSPYLYFYTDSSKQFQVKLSDFTTYVDPIMTSKKNWEFTVLPAQTLNFANGVTRNKLYYEYNIEALNSVSESLITSEQGFLVEKTELAAFVAEAASRVGLNSNEEADLLLELTKEANKLGGERLKIGLIEQETLDKLLPVTITPKVNSFSRVVFYLTTASGKEKMIEPTLPKVERGGDTVVVEVGAVAL
;
A
#
# COMPACT_ATOMS: atom_id res chain seq x y z
N MET A 1 -44.62 36.36 -42.92
CA MET A 1 -46.06 36.01 -43.03
C MET A 1 -46.23 35.12 -44.25
N LEU A 2 -46.30 33.79 -44.08
CA LEU A 2 -46.70 32.88 -45.17
C LEU A 2 -48.22 32.97 -45.33
N ASN A 3 -48.68 33.23 -46.56
CA ASN A 3 -50.08 33.39 -46.91
C ASN A 3 -50.76 32.00 -47.04
N LEU A 4 -51.47 31.60 -45.99
CA LEU A 4 -52.08 30.26 -45.80
C LEU A 4 -53.45 30.06 -46.49
N GLN A 5 -53.90 30.98 -47.35
CA GLN A 5 -55.25 30.93 -47.93
C GLN A 5 -55.47 29.96 -49.11
N LYS A 6 -54.52 29.06 -49.43
CA LYS A 6 -54.62 28.11 -50.56
C LYS A 6 -54.65 26.62 -50.21
N PHE A 7 -54.95 26.25 -48.96
CA PHE A 7 -55.21 24.84 -48.59
C PHE A 7 -56.73 24.56 -48.51
N GLN A 8 -57.45 24.72 -49.62
CA GLN A 8 -58.85 24.24 -49.73
C GLN A 8 -58.96 22.82 -50.31
N ASP A 9 -57.84 22.22 -50.71
CA ASP A 9 -57.86 20.84 -51.15
C ASP A 9 -57.78 19.92 -49.93
N LYS A 10 -58.95 19.35 -49.56
CA LYS A 10 -59.09 18.44 -48.42
C LYS A 10 -58.05 17.31 -48.46
N ARG A 11 -57.61 16.91 -49.66
CA ARG A 11 -56.57 15.89 -49.85
C ARG A 11 -55.24 16.29 -49.25
N VAL A 12 -54.82 17.55 -49.39
CA VAL A 12 -53.55 18.03 -48.86
C VAL A 12 -53.60 18.16 -47.33
N PHE A 13 -54.75 18.55 -46.78
CA PHE A 13 -54.97 18.53 -45.34
C PHE A 13 -54.89 17.11 -44.77
N TYR A 14 -55.52 16.12 -45.40
CA TYR A 14 -55.43 14.73 -44.96
C TYR A 14 -54.00 14.16 -45.08
N ILE A 15 -53.25 14.52 -46.12
CA ILE A 15 -51.83 14.12 -46.26
C ILE A 15 -50.99 14.73 -45.13
N LEU A 16 -51.18 16.00 -44.80
CA LEU A 16 -50.45 16.67 -43.72
C LEU A 16 -50.76 16.05 -42.35
N VAL A 17 -52.05 15.80 -42.06
CA VAL A 17 -52.47 15.15 -40.81
C VAL A 17 -51.93 13.73 -40.73
N PHE A 18 -51.99 12.97 -41.82
CA PHE A 18 -51.45 11.60 -41.86
C PHE A 18 -49.93 11.56 -41.67
N THR A 19 -49.21 12.52 -42.27
CA THR A 19 -47.76 12.65 -42.11
C THR A 19 -47.38 13.02 -40.66
N LEU A 20 -48.17 13.91 -40.03
CA LEU A 20 -47.99 14.28 -38.62
C LEU A 20 -48.26 13.10 -37.68
N VAL A 21 -49.27 12.28 -37.97
CA VAL A 21 -49.55 11.06 -37.20
C VAL A 21 -48.41 10.06 -37.34
N ILE A 22 -47.87 9.86 -38.56
CA ILE A 22 -46.72 8.97 -38.77
C ILE A 22 -45.48 9.49 -38.03
N LEU A 23 -45.20 10.79 -38.10
CA LEU A 23 -44.07 11.40 -37.40
C LEU A 23 -44.24 11.31 -35.88
N PHE A 24 -45.45 11.47 -35.36
CA PHE A 24 -45.74 11.33 -33.94
C PHE A 24 -45.58 9.87 -33.46
N VAL A 25 -46.03 8.89 -34.26
CA VAL A 25 -45.81 7.47 -33.97
C VAL A 25 -44.31 7.14 -34.01
N LEU A 26 -43.57 7.64 -35.01
CA LEU A 26 -42.13 7.47 -35.10
C LEU A 26 -41.40 8.09 -33.90
N PHE A 27 -41.80 9.29 -33.49
CA PHE A 27 -41.25 9.98 -32.32
C PHE A 27 -41.52 9.20 -31.02
N LEU A 28 -42.74 8.69 -30.83
CA LEU A 28 -43.07 7.84 -29.68
C LEU A 28 -42.29 6.51 -29.69
N THR A 29 -42.09 5.90 -30.86
CA THR A 29 -41.26 4.68 -30.96
C THR A 29 -39.78 4.96 -30.72
N LEU A 30 -39.25 6.13 -31.10
CA LEU A 30 -37.88 6.53 -30.81
C LEU A 30 -37.68 6.82 -29.32
N LEU A 31 -38.64 7.49 -28.67
CA LEU A 31 -38.64 7.72 -27.22
C LEU A 31 -38.69 6.42 -26.42
N SER A 32 -39.56 5.47 -26.80
CA SER A 32 -39.62 4.18 -26.10
C SER A 32 -38.35 3.37 -26.31
N ARG A 33 -37.73 3.45 -27.49
CA ARG A 33 -36.46 2.78 -27.78
C ARG A 33 -35.30 3.43 -27.01
N GLN A 34 -35.28 4.75 -26.86
CA GLN A 34 -34.32 5.45 -26.01
C GLN A 34 -34.46 5.08 -24.54
N GLN A 35 -35.68 5.02 -24.01
CA GLN A 35 -35.92 4.58 -22.63
C GLN A 35 -35.47 3.15 -22.40
N LYS A 36 -35.73 2.25 -23.35
CA LYS A 36 -35.32 0.85 -23.27
C LYS A 36 -33.80 0.67 -23.34
N VAL A 37 -33.13 1.47 -24.18
CA VAL A 37 -31.65 1.50 -24.25
C VAL A 37 -31.08 2.08 -22.95
N GLN A 38 -31.69 3.11 -22.35
CA GLN A 38 -31.25 3.63 -21.05
C GLN A 38 -31.48 2.64 -19.90
N GLU A 39 -32.58 1.89 -19.90
CA GLU A 39 -32.81 0.79 -18.94
C GLU A 39 -31.81 -0.35 -19.14
N GLU A 40 -31.53 -0.77 -20.38
CA GLU A 40 -30.51 -1.79 -20.68
C GLU A 40 -29.11 -1.31 -20.30
N LEU A 41 -28.75 -0.05 -20.55
CA LEU A 41 -27.45 0.53 -20.16
C LEU A 41 -27.34 0.66 -18.62
N ALA A 42 -28.43 0.99 -17.93
CA ALA A 42 -28.46 1.06 -16.47
C ALA A 42 -28.35 -0.34 -15.84
N LEU A 43 -29.01 -1.35 -16.44
CA LEU A 43 -28.90 -2.74 -16.02
C LEU A 43 -27.51 -3.32 -16.30
N GLN A 44 -26.90 -2.94 -17.43
CA GLN A 44 -25.55 -3.33 -17.81
C GLN A 44 -24.51 -2.63 -16.93
N ASN A 45 -24.72 -1.37 -16.55
CA ASN A 45 -23.87 -0.66 -15.58
C ASN A 45 -24.03 -1.23 -14.16
N GLN A 46 -25.24 -1.62 -13.74
CA GLN A 46 -25.43 -2.35 -12.47
C GLN A 46 -24.77 -3.73 -12.49
N GLN A 47 -24.86 -4.47 -13.60
CA GLN A 47 -24.16 -5.76 -13.74
C GLN A 47 -22.64 -5.59 -13.81
N VAL A 48 -22.14 -4.50 -14.40
CA VAL A 48 -20.71 -4.15 -14.40
C VAL A 48 -20.23 -3.69 -13.02
N GLU A 49 -21.05 -2.99 -12.23
CA GLU A 49 -20.78 -2.68 -10.81
C GLU A 49 -20.90 -3.90 -9.88
N GLU A 50 -21.75 -4.88 -10.19
CA GLU A 50 -21.82 -6.17 -9.49
C GLU A 50 -20.68 -7.13 -9.89
N LEU A 51 -20.17 -7.06 -11.14
CA LEU A 51 -19.03 -7.86 -11.62
C LEU A 51 -17.67 -7.23 -11.25
N MET A 52 -17.58 -5.90 -11.23
CA MET A 52 -16.46 -5.14 -10.68
C MET A 52 -16.85 -4.68 -9.28
N GLY A 53 -16.95 -5.63 -8.34
CA GLY A 53 -17.37 -5.36 -6.97
C GLY A 53 -16.80 -4.02 -6.48
N THR A 54 -17.69 -3.15 -5.99
CA THR A 54 -17.30 -1.84 -5.46
C THR A 54 -16.08 -2.01 -4.55
N PRO A 55 -14.97 -1.29 -4.82
CA PRO A 55 -13.77 -1.44 -4.02
C PRO A 55 -14.14 -1.13 -2.56
N PRO A 56 -13.72 -1.98 -1.61
CA PRO A 56 -14.13 -1.85 -0.23
C PRO A 56 -13.73 -0.47 0.30
N THR A 57 -14.72 0.28 0.76
CA THR A 57 -14.51 1.45 1.61
C THR A 57 -14.16 0.95 3.01
N SER A 58 -12.92 0.47 3.18
CA SER A 58 -12.27 0.39 4.48
C SER A 58 -12.02 1.82 4.95
N THR A 59 -12.88 2.32 5.85
CA THR A 59 -12.91 3.72 6.31
C THR A 59 -12.08 3.96 7.58
N SER A 60 -11.03 3.18 7.84
CA SER A 60 -10.04 3.63 8.83
C SER A 60 -9.20 4.75 8.20
N PRO A 61 -9.19 5.96 8.79
CA PRO A 61 -8.35 7.04 8.29
C PRO A 61 -6.87 6.62 8.36
N LEU A 62 -6.05 7.13 7.43
CA LEU A 62 -4.61 6.90 7.47
C LEU A 62 -4.05 7.32 8.83
N PRO A 63 -3.09 6.55 9.40
CA PRO A 63 -2.59 6.84 10.74
C PRO A 63 -1.96 8.23 10.78
N GLN A 64 -2.38 9.04 11.75
CA GLN A 64 -1.84 10.38 11.92
C GLN A 64 -0.50 10.32 12.66
N THR A 65 0.55 10.88 12.08
CA THR A 65 1.86 11.00 12.73
C THR A 65 1.85 12.08 13.80
N VAL A 66 2.26 11.71 15.02
CA VAL A 66 2.44 12.62 16.15
C VAL A 66 3.83 12.36 16.73
N PHE A 67 4.84 13.00 16.13
CA PHE A 67 6.24 12.88 16.56
C PHE A 67 6.65 14.14 17.31
N SER A 68 7.18 13.99 18.53
CA SER A 68 7.55 15.13 19.38
C SER A 68 8.87 15.79 18.96
N ASP A 69 9.83 15.01 18.43
CA ASP A 69 11.11 15.51 17.90
C ASP A 69 11.64 14.66 16.74
N TYR A 70 12.64 15.20 16.04
CA TYR A 70 13.35 14.56 14.93
C TYR A 70 14.88 14.68 15.12
N ALA A 71 15.54 13.53 15.16
CA ALA A 71 16.99 13.40 15.08
C ALA A 71 17.45 13.23 13.62
N LEU A 72 18.56 13.87 13.27
CA LEU A 72 19.18 13.76 11.93
C LEU A 72 20.28 12.70 11.95
N ASN A 73 20.16 11.73 11.05
CA ASN A 73 21.20 10.73 10.75
C ASN A 73 21.62 10.81 9.27
N THR A 74 21.57 12.01 8.70
CA THR A 74 21.87 12.28 7.30
C THR A 74 22.26 13.73 7.11
N ASP A 75 22.98 14.02 6.03
CA ASP A 75 23.37 15.38 5.68
C ASP A 75 22.23 16.10 4.94
N PHE A 76 22.19 17.43 5.07
CA PHE A 76 21.24 18.24 4.31
C PHE A 76 21.57 18.27 2.82
N PRO A 77 20.57 18.19 1.93
CA PRO A 77 20.81 18.27 0.49
C PRO A 77 21.27 19.68 0.08
N SER A 78 22.18 19.74 -0.90
CA SER A 78 22.58 21.01 -1.50
C SER A 78 21.46 21.61 -2.34
N LEU A 79 21.22 22.92 -2.21
CA LEU A 79 20.27 23.62 -3.07
C LEU A 79 20.83 23.79 -4.49
N PRO A 80 20.06 23.46 -5.54
CA PRO A 80 20.44 23.79 -6.92
C PRO A 80 20.44 25.31 -7.12
N ALA A 81 21.14 25.81 -8.14
CA ALA A 81 21.17 27.26 -8.43
C ALA A 81 19.78 27.82 -8.82
N SER A 82 18.99 27.01 -9.52
CA SER A 82 17.62 27.33 -9.91
C SER A 82 16.73 26.10 -9.87
N VAL A 83 15.42 26.33 -9.87
CA VAL A 83 14.40 25.29 -9.95
C VAL A 83 13.34 25.65 -10.97
N LYS A 84 12.78 24.64 -11.63
CA LYS A 84 11.60 24.77 -12.47
C LYS A 84 10.34 24.72 -11.60
N MET A 85 9.32 25.47 -11.98
CA MET A 85 7.98 25.30 -11.45
C MET A 85 7.00 25.38 -12.60
N SER A 86 6.03 24.47 -12.60
CA SER A 86 5.16 24.26 -13.76
C SER A 86 3.69 24.22 -13.35
N ASP A 87 2.85 24.85 -14.17
CA ASP A 87 1.41 24.67 -14.15
C ASP A 87 1.07 23.41 -14.95
N LEU A 88 0.16 22.59 -14.44
CA LEU A 88 -0.27 21.35 -15.06
C LEU A 88 -1.65 21.54 -15.68
N LYS A 89 -1.85 20.94 -16.86
CA LYS A 89 -3.17 20.93 -17.48
C LYS A 89 -4.10 19.95 -16.74
N THR A 90 -5.19 20.48 -16.18
CA THR A 90 -6.15 19.72 -15.35
C THR A 90 -7.53 19.58 -15.96
N THR A 91 -7.76 20.18 -17.13
CA THR A 91 -9.04 20.15 -17.83
C THR A 91 -8.85 19.82 -19.30
N TYR A 92 -9.65 18.89 -19.79
CA TYR A 92 -9.66 18.46 -21.18
C TYR A 92 -11.09 18.50 -21.70
N THR A 93 -11.29 19.22 -22.80
CA THR A 93 -12.60 19.46 -23.39
C THR A 93 -12.83 18.58 -24.62
N THR A 94 -14.09 18.37 -24.96
CA THR A 94 -14.53 17.66 -26.17
C THR A 94 -13.91 18.23 -27.44
N GLY A 95 -13.79 19.57 -27.53
CA GLY A 95 -13.15 20.23 -28.68
C GLY A 95 -11.66 19.92 -28.79
N GLU A 96 -10.94 19.85 -27.67
CA GLU A 96 -9.53 19.47 -27.66
C GLU A 96 -9.34 17.99 -27.99
N ALA A 97 -10.20 17.10 -27.48
CA ALA A 97 -10.15 15.68 -27.83
C ALA A 97 -10.35 15.46 -29.34
N LEU A 98 -11.28 16.20 -29.95
CA LEU A 98 -11.52 16.14 -31.39
C LEU A 98 -10.34 16.71 -32.21
N ASP A 99 -9.75 17.82 -31.75
CA ASP A 99 -8.54 18.40 -32.37
C ASP A 99 -7.36 17.42 -32.31
N LEU A 100 -7.15 16.75 -31.18
CA LEU A 100 -6.12 15.73 -31.02
C LEU A 100 -6.36 14.52 -31.94
N ALA A 101 -7.59 14.01 -31.98
CA ALA A 101 -7.97 12.90 -32.86
C ALA A 101 -7.72 13.23 -34.33
N THR A 102 -8.13 14.43 -34.76
CA THR A 102 -7.92 14.92 -36.14
C THR A 102 -6.44 15.03 -36.47
N LYS A 103 -5.61 15.52 -35.54
CA LYS A 103 -4.16 15.65 -35.72
C LYS A 103 -3.42 14.32 -35.91
N VAL A 104 -3.93 13.24 -35.32
CA VAL A 104 -3.30 11.91 -35.46
C VAL A 104 -3.82 11.10 -36.63
N GLY A 105 -4.95 11.50 -37.23
CA GLY A 105 -5.44 10.91 -38.49
C GLY A 105 -6.90 10.47 -38.48
N PHE A 106 -7.68 10.81 -37.45
CA PHE A 106 -9.11 10.48 -37.45
C PHE A 106 -9.80 11.31 -38.52
N SER A 107 -10.51 10.64 -39.42
CA SER A 107 -11.17 11.23 -40.59
C SER A 107 -12.66 11.43 -40.37
N ASN A 108 -13.34 10.49 -39.69
CA ASN A 108 -14.77 10.56 -39.34
C ASN A 108 -14.97 10.45 -37.82
N ALA A 109 -14.28 11.28 -37.06
CA ALA A 109 -14.30 11.25 -35.60
C ALA A 109 -15.73 11.41 -35.03
N ILE A 110 -16.17 10.42 -34.25
CA ILE A 110 -17.39 10.42 -33.46
C ILE A 110 -16.98 10.59 -32.00
N VAL A 111 -17.58 11.55 -31.30
CA VAL A 111 -17.27 11.81 -29.89
C VAL A 111 -18.39 11.35 -28.98
N ASP A 112 -18.04 10.56 -27.98
CA ASP A 112 -18.86 10.24 -26.83
C ASP A 112 -18.30 10.96 -25.59
N ASP A 113 -19.14 11.80 -24.98
CA ASP A 113 -18.77 12.71 -23.92
C ASP A 113 -19.29 12.23 -22.56
N GLY A 114 -18.51 11.35 -21.92
CA GLY A 114 -18.82 10.79 -20.61
C GLY A 114 -18.54 11.74 -19.44
N VAL A 115 -18.93 11.36 -18.22
CA VAL A 115 -18.78 12.23 -17.03
C VAL A 115 -17.32 12.56 -16.72
N ASN A 116 -16.42 11.58 -16.76
CA ASN A 116 -14.99 11.74 -16.40
C ASN A 116 -14.03 11.45 -17.57
N MET A 117 -14.55 11.03 -18.71
CA MET A 117 -13.79 10.54 -19.85
C MET A 117 -14.44 11.01 -21.14
N ILE A 118 -13.62 11.37 -22.13
CA ILE A 118 -14.04 11.62 -23.51
C ILE A 118 -13.52 10.47 -24.35
N MET A 119 -14.39 9.83 -25.11
CA MET A 119 -14.02 8.81 -26.10
C MET A 119 -14.25 9.38 -27.49
N VAL A 120 -13.22 9.31 -28.34
CA VAL A 120 -13.33 9.63 -29.76
C VAL A 120 -13.07 8.37 -30.56
N THR A 121 -14.01 7.95 -31.40
CA THR A 121 -13.86 6.79 -32.28
C THR A 121 -13.83 7.22 -33.74
N ASP A 122 -13.18 6.41 -34.57
CA ASP A 122 -13.25 6.54 -36.02
C ASP A 122 -13.41 5.14 -36.64
N ASP A 123 -14.24 5.08 -37.67
CA ASP A 123 -14.49 3.90 -38.50
C ASP A 123 -14.33 4.34 -39.97
N ALA A 124 -13.11 4.76 -40.29
CA ALA A 124 -12.70 5.05 -41.65
C ALA A 124 -12.21 3.75 -42.29
N ASP A 125 -12.77 3.41 -43.45
CA ASP A 125 -12.37 2.24 -44.24
C ASP A 125 -12.46 0.87 -43.53
N GLY A 126 -13.33 0.75 -42.52
CA GLY A 126 -13.55 -0.48 -41.76
C GLY A 126 -12.47 -0.78 -40.72
N LEU A 127 -11.62 0.21 -40.41
CA LEU A 127 -10.56 0.13 -39.40
C LEU A 127 -11.00 0.85 -38.14
N GLN A 128 -11.03 0.13 -37.02
CA GLN A 128 -11.48 0.69 -35.76
C GLN A 128 -10.33 1.40 -35.04
N SER A 129 -10.53 2.68 -34.73
CA SER A 129 -9.61 3.47 -33.89
C SER A 129 -10.38 4.13 -32.75
N ALA A 130 -9.77 4.17 -31.57
CA ALA A 130 -10.36 4.78 -30.39
C ALA A 130 -9.32 5.56 -29.58
N LEU A 131 -9.66 6.80 -29.22
CA LEU A 131 -8.90 7.70 -28.36
C LEU A 131 -9.73 8.00 -27.10
N PHE A 132 -9.20 7.65 -25.94
CA PHE A 132 -9.79 7.93 -24.64
C PHE A 132 -8.96 8.99 -23.92
N ILE A 133 -9.62 10.00 -23.35
CA ILE A 133 -8.98 11.07 -22.58
C ILE A 133 -9.73 11.24 -21.26
N SER A 134 -9.01 11.15 -20.14
CA SER A 134 -9.57 11.52 -18.84
C SER A 134 -9.69 13.04 -18.75
N LYS A 135 -10.91 13.54 -18.45
CA LYS A 135 -11.21 14.97 -18.34
C LYS A 135 -10.45 15.69 -17.23
N THR A 136 -10.10 14.95 -16.18
CA THR A 136 -9.50 15.47 -14.94
C THR A 136 -8.00 15.20 -14.88
N THR A 137 -7.57 13.98 -15.22
CA THR A 137 -6.16 13.59 -15.09
C THR A 137 -5.35 13.85 -16.35
N GLY A 138 -6.01 13.94 -17.52
CA GLY A 138 -5.33 14.03 -18.81
C GLY A 138 -4.71 12.73 -19.31
N SER A 139 -4.94 11.62 -18.60
CA SER A 139 -4.50 10.30 -19.09
C SER A 139 -5.10 10.00 -20.46
N VAL A 140 -4.27 9.50 -21.36
CA VAL A 140 -4.62 9.21 -22.75
C VAL A 140 -4.44 7.73 -23.04
N MET A 141 -5.42 7.12 -23.69
CA MET A 141 -5.30 5.79 -24.30
C MET A 141 -5.69 5.89 -25.77
N LEU A 142 -4.83 5.44 -26.67
CA LEU A 142 -5.10 5.32 -28.10
C LEU A 142 -4.92 3.86 -28.50
N VAL A 143 -5.85 3.33 -29.27
CA VAL A 143 -5.75 2.01 -29.91
C VAL A 143 -6.22 2.12 -31.35
N THR A 144 -5.51 1.48 -32.27
CA THR A 144 -5.87 1.39 -33.68
C THR A 144 -5.39 0.07 -34.28
N GLU A 145 -6.16 -0.50 -35.20
CA GLU A 145 -5.86 -1.79 -35.84
C GLU A 145 -4.72 -1.72 -36.87
N SER A 146 -4.63 -0.63 -37.65
CA SER A 146 -3.67 -0.49 -38.77
C SER A 146 -2.48 0.43 -38.46
N GLY A 147 -2.55 1.16 -37.35
CA GLY A 147 -1.55 2.13 -36.96
C GLY A 147 -1.66 3.45 -37.73
N PHE A 148 -1.36 4.56 -37.04
CA PHE A 148 -1.28 5.86 -37.67
C PHE A 148 0.12 6.13 -38.22
N PRO A 149 0.24 6.71 -39.43
CA PRO A 149 1.54 6.98 -40.04
C PRO A 149 2.32 8.04 -39.27
N THR A 150 3.61 7.76 -39.07
CA THR A 150 4.55 8.67 -38.41
C THR A 150 5.59 9.21 -39.39
N GLY A 151 6.36 10.22 -38.95
CA GLY A 151 7.52 10.70 -39.70
C GLY A 151 8.84 10.06 -39.27
N GLY A 152 8.81 9.00 -38.46
CA GLY A 152 9.99 8.37 -37.87
C GLY A 152 10.64 7.32 -38.77
N SER A 153 11.95 7.15 -38.61
CA SER A 153 12.76 6.13 -39.31
C SER A 153 12.90 4.83 -38.52
N ASP A 154 12.59 4.86 -37.23
CA ASP A 154 12.74 3.78 -36.26
C ASP A 154 11.65 3.94 -35.17
N PRO A 155 11.42 2.92 -34.34
CA PRO A 155 10.36 2.97 -33.33
C PRO A 155 10.44 4.18 -32.39
N GLU A 156 11.64 4.57 -31.95
CA GLU A 156 11.79 5.70 -31.02
C GLU A 156 11.47 7.03 -31.71
N SER A 157 12.05 7.28 -32.90
CA SER A 157 11.78 8.51 -33.64
C SER A 157 10.34 8.60 -34.12
N ALA A 158 9.70 7.47 -34.44
CA ALA A 158 8.28 7.37 -34.76
C ALA A 158 7.40 7.75 -33.56
N ALA A 159 7.66 7.16 -32.40
CA ALA A 159 6.94 7.47 -31.17
C ALA A 159 7.11 8.95 -30.77
N ARG A 160 8.33 9.50 -30.84
CA ARG A 160 8.58 10.93 -30.58
C ARG A 160 7.80 11.84 -31.53
N SER A 161 7.85 11.55 -32.84
CA SER A 161 7.11 12.32 -33.85
C SER A 161 5.62 12.31 -33.57
N PHE A 162 5.08 11.14 -33.22
CA PHE A 162 3.66 10.97 -32.92
C PHE A 162 3.22 11.69 -31.65
N LEU A 163 3.97 11.52 -30.54
CA LEU A 163 3.67 12.18 -29.27
C LEU A 163 3.79 13.71 -29.37
N SER A 164 4.70 14.22 -30.21
CA SER A 164 4.80 15.65 -30.50
C SER A 164 3.56 16.17 -31.24
N LYS A 165 3.03 15.43 -32.22
CA LYS A 165 1.75 15.77 -32.88
C LYS A 165 0.58 15.79 -31.92
N LEU A 166 0.54 14.85 -30.97
CA LEU A 166 -0.45 14.80 -29.89
C LEU A 166 -0.28 15.89 -28.82
N GLY A 167 0.83 16.64 -28.82
CA GLY A 167 1.11 17.63 -27.77
C GLY A 167 1.35 17.00 -26.38
N LEU A 168 1.72 15.71 -26.34
CA LEU A 168 2.06 14.99 -25.10
C LEU A 168 3.57 15.00 -24.82
N LEU A 169 4.39 15.37 -25.81
CA LEU A 169 5.84 15.44 -25.68
C LEU A 169 6.30 16.86 -25.34
N ASP A 170 7.08 16.99 -24.27
CA ASP A 170 7.79 18.20 -23.86
C ASP A 170 9.31 17.96 -23.83
N ASP A 171 10.11 19.01 -23.59
CA ASP A 171 11.58 18.91 -23.60
C ASP A 171 12.14 18.04 -22.48
N THR A 172 11.37 17.81 -21.41
CA THR A 172 11.75 17.00 -20.25
C THR A 172 11.52 15.51 -20.45
N LEU A 173 10.76 15.09 -21.46
CA LEU A 173 10.50 13.68 -21.74
C LEU A 173 11.62 13.03 -22.56
N VAL A 174 12.01 11.82 -22.15
CA VAL A 174 13.03 11.01 -22.83
C VAL A 174 12.55 9.57 -22.97
N ALA A 175 12.89 8.92 -24.07
CA ALA A 175 12.74 7.48 -24.18
C ALA A 175 13.71 6.81 -23.20
N SER A 176 13.19 5.98 -22.30
CA SER A 176 13.99 5.30 -21.27
C SER A 176 14.29 3.86 -21.64
N ALA A 177 13.39 3.20 -22.37
CA ALA A 177 13.53 1.82 -22.80
C ALA A 177 12.66 1.51 -24.01
N THR A 178 13.02 0.44 -24.72
CA THR A 178 12.16 -0.26 -25.67
C THR A 178 12.01 -1.72 -25.26
N TYR A 179 10.88 -2.33 -25.59
CA TYR A 179 10.64 -3.75 -25.33
C TYR A 179 9.67 -4.36 -26.32
N VAL A 180 9.61 -5.69 -26.40
CA VAL A 180 8.68 -6.44 -27.27
C VAL A 180 7.90 -7.47 -26.48
N ARG A 181 6.68 -7.76 -26.93
CA ARG A 181 5.78 -8.73 -26.29
C ARG A 181 5.53 -9.95 -27.18
N ALA A 182 5.46 -11.14 -26.58
CA ALA A 182 5.09 -12.36 -27.31
C ALA A 182 3.65 -12.29 -27.84
N SER A 183 2.74 -11.67 -27.08
CA SER A 183 1.34 -11.44 -27.43
C SER A 183 1.12 -10.43 -28.57
N SER A 184 2.14 -9.60 -28.89
CA SER A 184 2.07 -8.56 -29.91
C SER A 184 3.26 -8.66 -30.89
N PRO A 185 3.35 -9.72 -31.73
CA PRO A 185 4.47 -9.89 -32.65
C PRO A 185 4.59 -8.75 -33.66
N GLY A 186 5.82 -8.28 -33.91
CA GLY A 186 6.10 -7.20 -34.87
C GLY A 186 5.76 -5.79 -34.37
N VAL A 187 5.52 -5.65 -33.06
CA VAL A 187 5.32 -4.35 -32.40
C VAL A 187 6.44 -4.12 -31.39
N THR A 188 7.20 -3.04 -31.57
CA THR A 188 8.12 -2.52 -30.58
C THR A 188 7.42 -1.49 -29.71
N PHE A 189 7.45 -1.68 -28.40
CA PHE A 189 6.95 -0.71 -27.42
C PHE A 189 8.08 0.23 -26.99
N VAL A 190 7.81 1.53 -26.98
CA VAL A 190 8.74 2.58 -26.55
C VAL A 190 8.21 3.27 -25.31
N GLU A 191 9.00 3.28 -24.24
CA GLU A 191 8.67 3.89 -22.96
C GLU A 191 9.30 5.28 -22.86
N PHE A 192 8.50 6.28 -22.50
CA PHE A 192 8.96 7.63 -22.19
C PHE A 192 8.69 7.95 -20.73
N HIS A 193 9.70 8.57 -20.11
CA HIS A 193 9.61 9.07 -18.75
C HIS A 193 10.17 10.49 -18.67
N ARG A 194 9.71 11.23 -17.67
CA ARG A 194 10.19 12.61 -17.43
C ARG A 194 11.58 12.59 -16.80
N SER A 195 12.58 13.05 -17.55
CA SER A 195 13.98 13.11 -17.11
C SER A 195 14.16 14.03 -15.91
N TRP A 196 14.66 13.48 -14.81
CA TRP A 196 15.01 14.23 -13.61
C TRP A 196 16.12 15.25 -13.87
N GLU A 197 17.11 14.90 -14.71
CA GLU A 197 18.18 15.80 -15.12
C GLU A 197 17.63 17.03 -15.83
N LYS A 198 16.74 16.82 -16.82
CA LYS A 198 16.14 17.92 -17.58
C LYS A 198 15.13 18.74 -16.76
N LEU A 199 14.48 18.11 -15.79
CA LEU A 199 13.57 18.79 -14.87
C LEU A 199 14.33 19.57 -13.79
N GLY A 200 15.54 19.13 -13.45
CA GLY A 200 16.45 19.74 -12.47
C GLY A 200 16.36 19.16 -11.06
N LEU A 201 15.36 18.31 -10.78
CA LEU A 201 15.20 17.55 -9.54
C LEU A 201 14.51 16.21 -9.84
N PRO A 202 14.63 15.21 -8.94
CA PRO A 202 13.82 14.00 -8.99
C PRO A 202 12.31 14.28 -8.97
N LEU A 203 11.54 13.35 -9.50
CA LEU A 203 10.08 13.32 -9.38
C LEU A 203 9.70 12.02 -8.69
N LEU A 204 9.28 12.11 -7.43
CA LEU A 204 9.06 10.97 -6.55
C LEU A 204 7.59 10.86 -6.13
N ASN A 205 7.16 9.63 -5.92
CA ASN A 205 5.89 9.30 -5.30
C ASN A 205 6.14 8.98 -3.81
N PRO A 206 5.53 9.71 -2.85
CA PRO A 206 5.75 9.46 -1.42
C PRO A 206 5.39 8.04 -0.97
N VAL A 207 4.38 7.41 -1.59
CA VAL A 207 3.99 6.03 -1.29
C VAL A 207 5.01 5.04 -1.83
N GLY A 208 5.44 5.21 -3.08
CA GLY A 208 6.52 4.40 -3.65
C GLY A 208 7.80 4.49 -2.81
N THR A 209 8.11 5.70 -2.32
CA THR A 209 9.23 5.97 -1.42
C THR A 209 9.11 5.24 -0.07
N LEU A 210 7.90 5.14 0.49
CA LEU A 210 7.65 4.39 1.73
C LEU A 210 7.79 2.87 1.51
N ASN A 211 7.49 2.40 0.31
CA ASN A 211 7.53 0.97 -0.03
C ASN A 211 8.94 0.45 -0.33
N LEU A 212 9.89 1.34 -0.67
CA LEU A 212 11.31 0.98 -0.77
C LEU A 212 11.76 0.25 0.50
N SER A 213 12.55 -0.80 0.30
CA SER A 213 13.14 -1.54 1.39
C SER A 213 14.07 -0.65 2.24
N GLU A 214 14.28 -1.02 3.50
CA GLU A 214 15.05 -0.20 4.45
C GLU A 214 16.50 0.05 4.02
N ASN A 215 17.04 -0.78 3.14
CA ASN A 215 18.40 -0.71 2.63
C ASN A 215 18.52 -0.06 1.25
N GLU A 216 17.41 0.19 0.56
CA GLU A 216 17.41 0.96 -0.68
C GLU A 216 17.45 2.45 -0.36
N SER A 217 18.49 3.15 -0.83
CA SER A 217 18.55 4.60 -0.72
C SER A 217 17.73 5.28 -1.81
N LEU A 218 17.09 6.39 -1.46
CA LEU A 218 16.51 7.32 -2.43
C LEU A 218 17.53 7.88 -3.40
N ALA A 219 18.80 7.94 -3.00
CA ALA A 219 19.90 8.33 -3.87
C ALA A 219 20.21 7.27 -4.95
N ASP A 220 19.71 6.04 -4.83
CA ASP A 220 19.89 4.95 -5.80
C ASP A 220 18.71 4.77 -6.74
N VAL A 221 17.55 5.35 -6.43
CA VAL A 221 16.37 5.33 -7.31
C VAL A 221 16.71 6.03 -8.63
N ARG A 222 16.30 5.44 -9.75
CA ARG A 222 16.52 5.97 -11.11
C ARG A 222 15.21 6.02 -11.88
N LEU A 223 15.19 6.82 -12.94
CA LEU A 223 14.08 6.88 -13.88
C LEU A 223 13.89 5.53 -14.57
N GLY A 224 12.65 5.00 -14.58
CA GLY A 224 12.36 3.69 -15.19
C GLY A 224 12.97 2.51 -14.43
N TYR A 225 13.36 2.69 -13.17
CA TYR A 225 13.86 1.61 -12.32
C TYR A 225 12.83 0.49 -12.17
N ILE A 226 13.26 -0.74 -12.42
CA ILE A 226 12.52 -1.97 -12.14
C ILE A 226 13.21 -2.61 -10.93
N GLU A 227 12.51 -2.67 -9.81
CA GLU A 227 13.00 -3.34 -8.61
C GLU A 227 13.21 -4.85 -8.86
N GLU A 228 14.16 -5.46 -8.16
CA GLU A 228 14.46 -6.89 -8.29
C GLU A 228 13.21 -7.76 -7.97
N SER A 229 12.39 -7.31 -7.03
CA SER A 229 11.12 -7.91 -6.61
C SER A 229 9.96 -7.67 -7.57
N ALA A 230 10.14 -6.94 -8.68
CA ALA A 230 9.07 -6.64 -9.61
C ALA A 230 8.43 -7.94 -10.12
N PRO A 231 7.10 -8.00 -10.25
CA PRO A 231 6.41 -9.19 -10.70
C PRO A 231 6.91 -9.67 -12.07
N GLU A 232 6.90 -10.99 -12.26
CA GLU A 232 7.23 -11.59 -13.55
C GLU A 232 6.13 -11.32 -14.58
N ASP A 233 6.51 -10.88 -15.77
CA ASP A 233 5.70 -10.81 -16.97
C ASP A 233 6.40 -11.58 -18.10
N PRO A 234 6.17 -12.90 -18.25
CA PRO A 234 6.82 -13.72 -19.27
C PRO A 234 6.43 -13.31 -20.71
N ASP A 235 5.43 -12.44 -20.87
CA ASP A 235 5.06 -11.89 -22.17
C ASP A 235 6.12 -10.89 -22.67
N VAL A 236 6.88 -10.24 -21.79
CA VAL A 236 8.00 -9.35 -22.17
C VAL A 236 9.23 -10.21 -22.49
N ILE A 237 9.52 -10.40 -23.77
CA ILE A 237 10.55 -11.37 -24.21
C ILE A 237 11.91 -10.72 -24.53
N ASP A 238 11.95 -9.41 -24.75
CA ASP A 238 13.18 -8.64 -24.97
C ASP A 238 12.98 -7.19 -24.51
N SER A 239 14.05 -6.58 -24.01
CA SER A 239 14.04 -5.17 -23.57
C SER A 239 15.44 -4.53 -23.64
N SER A 240 15.49 -3.25 -24.03
CA SER A 240 16.74 -2.52 -24.22
C SER A 240 17.50 -2.23 -22.93
N ASP A 241 16.83 -2.31 -21.78
CA ASP A 241 17.40 -2.17 -20.44
C ASP A 241 17.91 -3.50 -19.86
N GLY A 242 17.80 -4.61 -20.60
CA GLY A 242 18.29 -5.92 -20.20
C GLY A 242 17.45 -6.61 -19.12
N GLN A 243 16.19 -6.21 -18.96
CA GLN A 243 15.23 -6.75 -17.97
C GLN A 243 14.00 -7.41 -18.63
N PRO A 244 14.17 -8.43 -19.49
CA PRO A 244 13.04 -9.21 -20.01
C PRO A 244 12.38 -10.02 -18.89
N GLY A 245 11.13 -10.41 -19.09
CA GLY A 245 10.37 -11.23 -18.14
C GLY A 245 9.80 -10.46 -16.95
N LYS A 246 9.93 -9.12 -16.90
CA LYS A 246 9.47 -8.29 -15.79
C LYS A 246 8.32 -7.36 -16.21
N VAL A 247 7.38 -7.14 -15.29
CA VAL A 247 6.34 -6.10 -15.45
C VAL A 247 7.00 -4.74 -15.63
N ARG A 248 6.55 -4.02 -16.65
CA ARG A 248 7.10 -2.70 -17.02
C ARG A 248 6.52 -1.58 -16.14
N PRO A 249 7.32 -0.56 -15.76
CA PRO A 249 6.86 0.53 -14.91
C PRO A 249 5.90 1.44 -15.71
N ASN A 250 4.62 1.39 -15.37
CA ASN A 250 3.56 2.16 -16.05
C ASN A 250 2.73 3.04 -15.10
N GLN A 251 3.10 3.08 -13.82
CA GLN A 251 2.20 3.56 -12.78
C GLN A 251 2.13 5.10 -12.70
N PHE A 252 3.21 5.81 -13.06
CA PHE A 252 3.31 7.26 -12.85
C PHE A 252 4.22 7.97 -13.86
N ASN A 253 3.75 9.07 -14.44
CA ASN A 253 4.52 9.92 -15.35
C ASN A 253 5.21 9.15 -16.50
N THR A 254 4.50 8.18 -17.06
CA THR A 254 4.95 7.30 -18.13
C THR A 254 4.08 7.47 -19.38
N ILE A 255 4.71 7.33 -20.54
CA ILE A 255 4.03 7.10 -21.82
C ILE A 255 4.58 5.81 -22.41
N THR A 256 3.71 4.89 -22.82
CA THR A 256 4.09 3.71 -23.61
C THR A 256 3.47 3.85 -25.00
N VAL A 257 4.28 3.66 -26.04
CA VAL A 257 3.84 3.75 -27.44
C VAL A 257 4.15 2.44 -28.15
N GLY A 258 3.14 1.76 -28.68
CA GLY A 258 3.33 0.60 -29.56
C GLY A 258 3.56 1.04 -31.01
N VAL A 259 4.65 0.60 -31.61
CA VAL A 259 5.05 0.94 -32.98
C VAL A 259 5.26 -0.33 -33.80
N LEU A 260 4.64 -0.40 -34.98
CA LEU A 260 4.82 -1.52 -35.92
C LEU A 260 6.22 -1.48 -36.54
N ASP A 261 6.92 -2.61 -36.49
CA ASP A 261 8.30 -2.71 -37.01
C ASP A 261 8.36 -2.59 -38.54
N GLU A 262 7.30 -3.02 -39.24
CA GLU A 262 7.27 -3.07 -40.71
C GLU A 262 7.20 -1.68 -41.37
N ASN A 263 6.57 -0.71 -40.71
CA ASN A 263 6.23 0.58 -41.31
C ASN A 263 6.35 1.78 -40.36
N ASN A 264 6.75 1.56 -39.10
CA ASN A 264 6.86 2.57 -38.05
C ASN A 264 5.54 3.33 -37.77
N ASN A 265 4.40 2.71 -38.04
CA ASN A 265 3.09 3.26 -37.65
C ASN A 265 2.84 3.04 -36.16
N VAL A 266 2.18 3.99 -35.50
CA VAL A 266 1.81 3.88 -34.09
C VAL A 266 0.45 3.20 -33.95
N THR A 267 0.41 2.05 -33.28
CA THR A 267 -0.80 1.24 -33.05
C THR A 267 -1.43 1.47 -31.69
N SER A 268 -0.64 1.89 -30.69
CA SER A 268 -1.16 2.20 -29.37
C SER A 268 -0.37 3.30 -28.66
N VAL A 269 -1.07 4.06 -27.82
CA VAL A 269 -0.47 4.97 -26.83
C VAL A 269 -1.19 4.77 -25.51
N ALA A 270 -0.45 4.57 -24.43
CA ALA A 270 -0.97 4.62 -23.07
C ALA A 270 -0.16 5.65 -22.28
N SER A 271 -0.81 6.66 -21.72
CA SER A 271 -0.16 7.78 -21.06
C SER A 271 -0.88 8.17 -19.79
N ASN A 272 -0.12 8.38 -18.72
CA ASN A 272 -0.55 9.08 -17.50
C ASN A 272 0.33 10.31 -17.21
N ILE A 273 1.01 10.84 -18.23
CA ILE A 273 1.85 12.03 -18.10
C ILE A 273 0.99 13.27 -17.83
N LYS A 274 1.44 14.11 -16.90
CA LYS A 274 0.85 15.44 -16.68
C LYS A 274 1.48 16.45 -17.64
N VAL A 275 0.67 17.05 -18.52
CA VAL A 275 1.13 18.04 -19.51
C VAL A 275 1.39 19.39 -18.85
N PHE A 276 2.56 19.99 -19.12
CA PHE A 276 2.90 21.34 -18.65
C PHE A 276 2.19 22.39 -19.51
N SER A 277 1.40 23.26 -18.87
CA SER A 277 0.74 24.39 -19.54
C SER A 277 1.63 25.63 -19.54
N ASN A 278 2.41 25.82 -18.47
CA ASN A 278 3.35 26.92 -18.31
C ASN A 278 4.49 26.47 -17.40
N THR A 279 5.72 26.93 -17.64
CA THR A 279 6.89 26.58 -16.83
C THR A 279 7.78 27.80 -16.65
N GLN A 280 8.22 28.05 -15.42
CA GLN A 280 9.13 29.12 -15.07
C GLN A 280 10.35 28.56 -14.35
N THR A 281 11.53 29.08 -14.68
CA THR A 281 12.76 28.80 -13.93
C THR A 281 13.03 29.96 -12.97
N LYS A 282 13.22 29.67 -11.68
CA LYS A 282 13.50 30.69 -10.66
C LYS A 282 14.77 30.38 -9.89
N ALA A 283 15.45 31.42 -9.42
CA ALA A 283 16.62 31.28 -8.56
C ALA A 283 16.21 30.68 -7.21
N SER A 284 16.92 29.63 -6.79
CA SER A 284 16.57 28.87 -5.57
C SER A 284 16.72 29.70 -4.32
N SER A 285 17.77 30.52 -4.21
CA SER A 285 18.03 31.36 -3.02
C SER A 285 16.88 32.31 -2.68
N GLN A 286 16.13 32.77 -3.69
CA GLN A 286 14.99 33.66 -3.53
C GLN A 286 13.65 32.92 -3.35
N THR A 287 13.57 31.68 -3.83
CA THR A 287 12.29 30.95 -3.97
C THR A 287 12.14 29.83 -2.93
N LEU A 288 13.21 29.11 -2.64
CA LEU A 288 13.21 27.93 -1.79
C LEU A 288 13.62 28.27 -0.36
N LYS A 289 13.02 27.54 0.58
CA LYS A 289 13.46 27.40 1.96
C LYS A 289 14.79 26.63 1.99
N THR A 290 15.63 26.91 2.96
CA THR A 290 16.78 26.05 3.23
C THR A 290 16.31 24.70 3.82
N PRO A 291 17.14 23.64 3.77
CA PRO A 291 16.80 22.37 4.40
C PRO A 291 16.52 22.48 5.90
N GLU A 292 17.21 23.40 6.61
CA GLU A 292 17.00 23.68 8.02
C GLU A 292 15.65 24.34 8.28
N GLU A 293 15.26 25.31 7.45
CA GLU A 293 13.92 25.93 7.52
C GLU A 293 12.82 24.89 7.26
N ALA A 294 13.06 23.93 6.37
CA ALA A 294 12.10 22.85 6.09
C ALA A 294 12.01 21.82 7.23
N LEU A 295 13.13 21.50 7.88
CA LEU A 295 13.13 20.66 9.08
C LEU A 295 12.41 21.34 10.26
N GLU A 296 12.56 22.65 10.40
CA GLU A 296 11.81 23.41 11.40
C GLU A 296 10.31 23.42 11.09
N ASP A 297 9.92 23.54 9.81
CA ASP A 297 8.53 23.38 9.40
C ASP A 297 7.99 21.97 9.67
N LEU A 298 8.81 20.92 9.47
CA LEU A 298 8.48 19.53 9.83
C LEU A 298 8.19 19.39 11.33
N ARG A 299 9.09 19.92 12.18
CA ARG A 299 8.95 19.94 13.65
C ARG A 299 7.69 20.68 14.11
N ASN A 300 7.32 21.74 13.40
CA ASN A 300 6.10 22.49 13.66
C ASN A 300 4.83 21.88 13.02
N GLY A 301 4.90 20.66 12.50
CA GLY A 301 3.76 19.95 11.92
C GLY A 301 3.25 20.52 10.60
N LYS A 302 4.04 21.34 9.89
CA LYS A 302 3.66 21.94 8.60
C LYS A 302 3.95 21.00 7.41
N THR A 303 3.55 19.74 7.55
CA THR A 303 3.69 18.71 6.51
C THR A 303 2.58 18.83 5.46
N SER A 304 2.92 18.63 4.19
CA SER A 304 1.94 18.48 3.10
C SER A 304 1.50 17.02 2.91
N PHE A 305 2.31 16.05 3.30
CA PHE A 305 1.99 14.62 3.27
C PHE A 305 2.68 13.92 4.45
N SER A 306 2.03 12.91 5.01
CA SER A 306 2.60 12.05 6.04
C SER A 306 2.02 10.65 5.94
N LEU A 307 2.89 9.64 5.96
CA LEU A 307 2.49 8.24 6.00
C LEU A 307 3.52 7.42 6.77
N THR A 308 3.05 6.36 7.43
CA THR A 308 3.91 5.39 8.12
C THR A 308 3.57 3.98 7.71
N LYS A 309 4.54 3.08 7.88
CA LYS A 309 4.46 1.66 7.59
C LYS A 309 5.15 0.89 8.72
N PRO A 310 4.53 -0.14 9.32
CA PRO A 310 5.23 -1.02 10.26
C PRO A 310 6.42 -1.70 9.57
N LEU A 311 7.55 -1.79 10.27
CA LEU A 311 8.72 -2.54 9.83
C LEU A 311 8.58 -4.03 10.21
N GLY A 312 9.58 -4.84 9.88
CA GLY A 312 9.58 -6.28 10.19
C GLY A 312 8.72 -7.15 9.27
N GLU A 313 8.62 -8.43 9.61
CA GLU A 313 7.78 -9.42 8.90
C GLU A 313 6.91 -10.20 9.88
N GLY A 314 5.75 -10.64 9.40
CA GLY A 314 4.79 -11.42 10.19
C GLY A 314 3.44 -10.73 10.30
N ILE A 315 2.58 -11.30 11.14
CA ILE A 315 1.21 -10.84 11.35
C ILE A 315 1.22 -9.79 12.46
N VAL A 316 0.81 -8.56 12.13
CA VAL A 316 0.64 -7.47 13.10
C VAL A 316 -0.79 -6.97 13.13
N ASP A 317 -1.30 -6.65 14.32
CA ASP A 317 -2.58 -5.96 14.49
C ASP A 317 -2.39 -4.45 14.37
N PHE A 318 -2.95 -3.84 13.33
CA PHE A 318 -2.84 -2.40 13.08
C PHE A 318 -3.40 -1.54 14.23
N ASN A 319 -4.39 -2.01 14.99
CA ASN A 319 -4.90 -1.25 16.14
C ASN A 319 -3.93 -1.27 17.33
N THR A 320 -3.11 -2.30 17.40
CA THR A 320 -2.03 -2.42 18.39
C THR A 320 -0.83 -1.56 17.97
N VAL A 321 -0.50 -1.52 16.67
CA VAL A 321 0.57 -0.65 16.15
C VAL A 321 0.19 0.84 16.26
N TYR A 322 -1.01 1.19 15.80
CA TYR A 322 -1.53 2.55 15.71
C TYR A 322 -2.71 2.75 16.66
N THR A 323 -2.42 2.85 17.95
CA THR A 323 -3.45 3.11 18.96
C THR A 323 -4.19 4.41 18.62
N ASP A 324 -5.53 4.35 18.64
CA ASP A 324 -6.43 5.44 18.24
C ASP A 324 -6.18 6.00 16.82
N GLY A 325 -5.60 5.18 15.93
CA GLY A 325 -5.26 5.60 14.56
C GLY A 325 -4.11 6.60 14.50
N GLN A 326 -3.21 6.60 15.49
CA GLN A 326 -2.06 7.50 15.53
C GLN A 326 -0.73 6.74 15.56
N ALA A 327 0.27 7.30 14.89
CA ALA A 327 1.67 6.92 15.00
C ALA A 327 2.35 7.90 15.96
N VAL A 328 2.34 7.59 17.26
CA VAL A 328 2.88 8.46 18.32
C VAL A 328 4.32 8.04 18.64
N SER A 329 5.26 8.98 18.63
CA SER A 329 6.65 8.74 19.02
C SER A 329 7.28 9.98 19.66
N ASP A 330 8.14 9.80 20.65
CA ASP A 330 8.88 10.90 21.25
C ASP A 330 10.00 11.42 20.34
N ASN A 331 10.60 10.53 19.53
CA ASN A 331 11.70 10.89 18.64
C ASN A 331 11.71 10.01 17.40
N ALA A 332 11.69 10.66 16.23
CA ALA A 332 11.87 10.02 14.94
C ALA A 332 13.29 10.28 14.40
N VAL A 333 13.89 9.29 13.73
CA VAL A 333 15.23 9.43 13.13
C VAL A 333 15.09 9.59 11.62
N ILE A 334 15.51 10.74 11.10
CA ILE A 334 15.55 11.03 9.67
C ILE A 334 16.84 10.45 9.09
N ASN A 335 16.69 9.50 8.16
CA ASN A 335 17.80 8.84 7.49
C ASN A 335 18.06 9.42 6.08
N GLU A 336 17.05 10.04 5.46
CA GLU A 336 17.18 10.60 4.12
C GLU A 336 16.37 11.90 3.98
N ILE A 337 16.98 12.90 3.35
CA ILE A 337 16.34 14.16 2.98
C ILE A 337 16.63 14.43 1.51
N VAL A 338 15.56 14.54 0.71
CA VAL A 338 15.69 14.81 -0.73
C VAL A 338 14.83 16.01 -1.13
N LEU A 339 15.42 16.94 -1.87
CA LEU A 339 14.66 17.98 -2.58
C LEU A 339 14.13 17.38 -3.89
N THR A 340 12.80 17.29 -4.02
CA THR A 340 12.14 16.56 -5.11
C THR A 340 10.87 17.28 -5.56
N TYR A 341 10.39 16.97 -6.76
CA TYR A 341 8.98 17.15 -7.10
C TYR A 341 8.17 15.96 -6.60
N LEU A 342 6.90 16.18 -6.31
CA LEU A 342 5.98 15.12 -5.90
C LEU A 342 4.97 14.82 -7.00
N ASP A 343 4.78 13.53 -7.27
CA ASP A 343 3.56 13.06 -7.91
C ASP A 343 2.50 12.86 -6.82
N GLU A 344 1.55 13.79 -6.72
CA GLU A 344 0.62 13.83 -5.59
C GLU A 344 -0.32 12.61 -5.58
N VAL A 345 -0.29 11.87 -4.48
CA VAL A 345 -1.11 10.68 -4.25
C VAL A 345 -2.43 11.11 -3.58
N GLY A 346 -3.57 10.69 -4.14
CA GLY A 346 -4.90 10.90 -3.52
C GLY A 346 -5.62 12.20 -3.91
N GLN A 347 -5.06 13.02 -4.81
CA GLN A 347 -5.76 14.16 -5.41
C GLN A 347 -6.58 13.71 -6.63
N LYS A 348 -7.80 14.25 -6.78
CA LYS A 348 -8.59 14.09 -8.01
C LYS A 348 -7.91 14.77 -9.22
N THR A 349 -7.09 15.82 -8.98
CA THR A 349 -6.33 16.59 -9.99
C THR A 349 -5.15 17.34 -9.37
N GLN A 350 -3.91 17.09 -9.81
CA GLN A 350 -2.74 17.92 -9.47
C GLN A 350 -2.61 19.06 -10.49
N SER A 351 -2.64 20.31 -10.02
CA SER A 351 -2.62 21.50 -10.89
C SER A 351 -1.27 22.18 -11.04
N SER A 352 -0.29 21.83 -10.20
CA SER A 352 1.04 22.42 -10.25
C SER A 352 2.11 21.43 -9.84
N LEU A 353 3.33 21.68 -10.33
CA LEU A 353 4.53 20.92 -9.99
C LEU A 353 5.56 21.89 -9.42
N TYR A 354 5.83 21.77 -8.12
CA TYR A 354 6.81 22.59 -7.41
C TYR A 354 7.60 21.76 -6.38
N PRO A 355 8.80 22.21 -5.99
CA PRO A 355 9.69 21.41 -5.14
C PRO A 355 9.18 21.23 -3.70
N HIS A 356 9.50 20.08 -3.14
CA HIS A 356 9.26 19.66 -1.76
C HIS A 356 10.52 19.06 -1.17
N TYR A 357 10.69 19.20 0.14
CA TYR A 357 11.58 18.33 0.90
C TYR A 357 10.81 17.07 1.29
N LEU A 358 11.34 15.92 0.89
CA LEU A 358 10.87 14.62 1.34
C LEU A 358 11.82 14.12 2.43
N PHE A 359 11.25 13.81 3.59
CA PHE A 359 11.92 13.22 4.74
C PHE A 359 11.52 11.76 4.84
N ARG A 360 12.50 10.86 4.84
CA ARG A 360 12.30 9.44 5.08
C ARG A 360 13.15 9.00 6.27
N GLY A 361 12.57 8.15 7.11
CA GLY A 361 13.23 7.73 8.32
C GLY A 361 12.49 6.61 9.04
N VAL A 362 12.91 6.37 10.28
CA VAL A 362 12.33 5.36 11.17
C VAL A 362 11.96 5.96 12.51
N ALA A 363 10.94 5.42 13.17
CA ALA A 363 10.55 5.81 14.52
C ALA A 363 10.12 4.58 15.32
N THR A 364 10.45 4.55 16.61
CA THR A 364 9.84 3.60 17.56
C THR A 364 8.60 4.26 18.15
N LEU A 365 7.44 3.65 17.94
CA LEU A 365 6.18 4.18 18.43
C LEU A 365 6.01 3.92 19.93
N ALA A 366 5.11 4.68 20.56
CA ALA A 366 4.65 4.45 21.93
C ALA A 366 3.99 3.07 22.14
N SER A 367 3.66 2.37 21.05
CA SER A 367 3.20 0.97 21.04
C SER A 367 4.33 -0.05 21.06
N GLY A 368 5.59 0.34 20.92
CA GLY A 368 6.74 -0.56 20.81
C GLY A 368 7.19 -0.88 19.38
N TYR A 369 6.30 -0.72 18.41
CA TYR A 369 6.61 -1.06 17.02
C TYR A 369 7.55 -0.04 16.39
N GLN A 370 8.51 -0.54 15.60
CA GLN A 370 9.24 0.32 14.69
C GLN A 370 8.43 0.53 13.42
N VAL A 371 8.38 1.78 12.96
CA VAL A 371 7.77 2.16 11.69
C VAL A 371 8.79 2.87 10.82
N GLN A 372 8.67 2.68 9.51
CA GLN A 372 9.20 3.61 8.53
C GLN A 372 8.20 4.74 8.34
N PHE A 373 8.69 5.95 8.14
CA PHE A 373 7.84 7.09 7.80
C PHE A 373 8.35 7.81 6.55
N VAL A 374 7.41 8.43 5.84
CA VAL A 374 7.66 9.41 4.79
C VAL A 374 6.80 10.63 5.07
N GLN A 375 7.44 11.79 5.18
CA GLN A 375 6.79 13.08 5.37
C GLN A 375 7.32 14.08 4.36
N THR A 376 6.47 14.99 3.89
CA THR A 376 6.90 16.03 2.94
C THR A 376 6.57 17.42 3.42
N VAL A 377 7.44 18.37 3.11
CA VAL A 377 7.25 19.80 3.39
C VAL A 377 7.44 20.59 2.10
N PRO A 378 6.52 21.51 1.74
CA PRO A 378 6.72 22.41 0.61
C PRO A 378 8.04 23.18 0.74
N ALA A 379 8.91 23.05 -0.27
CA ALA A 379 10.22 23.70 -0.25
C ALA A 379 10.12 25.17 -0.65
N VAL A 380 9.00 25.62 -1.22
CA VAL A 380 8.80 27.03 -1.60
C VAL A 380 8.52 27.92 -0.38
N LYS A 381 9.16 29.09 -0.28
CA LYS A 381 8.96 30.07 0.80
C LYS A 381 7.53 30.62 0.84
N GLN A 382 6.94 30.81 -0.33
CA GLN A 382 5.56 31.26 -0.49
C GLN A 382 4.96 30.62 -1.74
N ILE A 383 3.88 29.86 -1.58
CA ILE A 383 3.14 29.26 -2.69
C ILE A 383 2.61 30.36 -3.63
N ASN A 384 2.23 31.53 -3.11
CA ASN A 384 1.70 32.65 -3.90
C ASN A 384 2.71 33.32 -4.85
N THR A 385 4.00 32.98 -4.80
CA THR A 385 5.02 33.65 -5.64
C THR A 385 5.00 33.22 -7.11
N LEU A 386 4.21 32.22 -7.55
CA LEU A 386 4.15 31.86 -8.99
C LEU A 386 3.33 32.82 -9.88
N GLY A 387 3.11 34.08 -9.49
CA GLY A 387 2.80 35.17 -10.43
C GLY A 387 1.49 35.06 -11.23
N LEU A 388 0.67 34.05 -10.98
CA LEU A 388 -0.68 33.85 -11.55
C LEU A 388 -1.70 33.43 -10.47
N PHE A 389 -1.29 33.26 -9.21
CA PHE A 389 -2.18 32.87 -8.11
C PHE A 389 -3.02 34.03 -7.59
N ALA A 390 -4.06 34.36 -8.35
CA ALA A 390 -5.25 34.96 -7.78
C ALA A 390 -6.28 33.85 -7.53
N GLN A 391 -6.07 33.05 -6.48
CA GLN A 391 -7.18 32.61 -5.63
C GLN A 391 -6.65 32.08 -4.29
N ASN A 392 -7.07 32.75 -3.22
CA ASN A 392 -6.86 32.39 -1.83
C ASN A 392 -7.34 30.96 -1.58
N SER A 393 -6.43 30.00 -1.64
CA SER A 393 -6.58 28.77 -0.87
C SER A 393 -5.29 28.65 -0.09
N ALA A 394 -5.41 28.72 1.24
CA ALA A 394 -4.35 28.21 2.10
C ALA A 394 -3.98 26.81 1.59
N PRO A 395 -2.70 26.38 1.67
CA PRO A 395 -2.40 24.98 1.47
C PRO A 395 -3.37 24.20 2.34
N ILE A 396 -4.15 23.31 1.73
CA ILE A 396 -4.92 22.34 2.48
C ILE A 396 -3.85 21.52 3.19
N VAL A 397 -3.54 21.90 4.43
CA VAL A 397 -2.94 21.01 5.41
C VAL A 397 -3.81 19.77 5.32
N PHE A 398 -3.29 18.63 4.85
CA PHE A 398 -4.04 17.38 4.90
C PHE A 398 -4.25 17.05 6.37
N PRO A 399 -5.44 17.28 6.94
CA PRO A 399 -5.70 16.96 8.32
C PRO A 399 -6.49 15.66 8.25
N GLY A 400 -5.87 14.54 7.85
CA GLY A 400 -6.50 13.21 7.88
C GLY A 400 -8.01 13.14 7.56
N GLN A 401 -8.50 13.81 6.51
CA GLN A 401 -9.94 13.89 6.20
C GLN A 401 -10.21 13.56 4.72
N SER A 402 -10.67 12.33 4.51
CA SER A 402 -11.73 11.91 3.57
C SER A 402 -11.61 12.17 2.05
N SER A 403 -10.43 12.03 1.44
CA SER A 403 -10.37 11.49 0.07
C SER A 403 -9.84 10.06 0.13
N THR A 404 -10.73 9.09 -0.08
CA THR A 404 -10.43 7.66 -0.09
C THR A 404 -9.36 7.36 -1.13
N LEU A 405 -8.11 7.26 -0.68
CA LEU A 405 -7.09 6.49 -1.38
C LEU A 405 -7.61 5.06 -1.48
N GLN A 406 -8.02 4.64 -2.67
CA GLN A 406 -8.39 3.26 -2.90
C GLN A 406 -7.13 2.41 -2.76
N TYR A 407 -7.14 1.51 -1.78
CA TYR A 407 -6.08 0.56 -1.43
C TYR A 407 -5.69 -0.41 -2.58
N GLY A 408 -6.17 -0.25 -3.81
CA GLY A 408 -5.90 -1.15 -4.95
C GLY A 408 -4.45 -1.19 -5.45
N THR A 409 -3.59 -0.28 -4.97
CA THR A 409 -2.12 -0.31 -5.17
C THR A 409 -1.35 -0.71 -3.92
N PHE A 410 -2.07 -1.06 -2.83
CA PHE A 410 -1.55 -1.49 -1.55
C PHE A 410 -2.02 -2.91 -1.25
N ASN A 411 -1.22 -3.93 -1.56
CA ASN A 411 -1.35 -5.21 -0.85
C ASN A 411 -0.63 -5.08 0.49
N TRP A 412 -1.30 -4.46 1.46
CA TRP A 412 -1.03 -4.84 2.84
C TRP A 412 -1.50 -6.27 2.96
N LEU A 413 -0.59 -7.20 3.25
CA LEU A 413 -0.98 -8.52 3.75
C LEU A 413 -1.68 -8.28 5.09
N SER A 414 -2.95 -7.92 5.07
CA SER A 414 -3.81 -7.89 6.25
C SER A 414 -4.11 -9.34 6.60
N PRO A 415 -3.67 -9.85 7.75
CA PRO A 415 -4.06 -11.17 8.18
C PRO A 415 -5.33 -11.08 9.01
N VAL A 416 -6.31 -11.86 8.57
CA VAL A 416 -7.46 -12.38 9.32
C VAL A 416 -8.69 -11.44 9.47
N PRO A 417 -9.90 -11.93 9.12
CA PRO A 417 -11.15 -11.18 9.28
C PRO A 417 -11.56 -10.96 10.73
N ASN A 418 -12.06 -9.76 11.03
CA ASN A 418 -12.70 -9.40 12.28
C ASN A 418 -14.09 -10.06 12.40
N ALA A 419 -14.32 -10.85 13.45
CA ALA A 419 -15.58 -11.58 13.69
C ALA A 419 -16.78 -10.69 14.09
N GLN A 420 -16.58 -9.39 14.28
CA GLN A 420 -17.62 -8.43 14.65
C GLN A 420 -18.05 -7.54 13.47
N SER A 421 -17.37 -7.63 12.32
CA SER A 421 -17.81 -6.96 11.10
C SER A 421 -18.47 -7.96 10.15
N ALA A 422 -19.53 -7.56 9.47
CA ALA A 422 -20.24 -8.35 8.47
C ALA A 422 -19.40 -8.61 7.19
N VAL A 423 -18.06 -8.49 7.27
CA VAL A 423 -17.13 -8.35 6.13
C VAL A 423 -16.20 -9.58 6.02
N ALA A 424 -16.53 -10.68 6.70
CA ALA A 424 -15.64 -11.83 6.93
C ALA A 424 -15.23 -12.67 5.69
N CYS A 425 -15.56 -12.24 4.46
CA CYS A 425 -15.38 -13.05 3.24
C CYS A 425 -14.72 -12.30 2.06
N GLU A 426 -14.16 -11.11 2.29
CA GLU A 426 -13.47 -10.33 1.24
C GLU A 426 -12.19 -11.06 0.75
N GLY A 427 -12.05 -11.22 -0.58
CA GLY A 427 -10.83 -11.74 -1.21
C GLY A 427 -10.82 -13.22 -1.60
N LEU A 428 -11.95 -13.93 -1.51
CA LEU A 428 -12.09 -15.28 -2.06
C LEU A 428 -12.05 -15.22 -3.60
N THR A 429 -11.18 -15.98 -4.25
CA THR A 429 -10.86 -15.78 -5.69
C THR A 429 -11.44 -16.86 -6.61
N GLN A 430 -12.01 -17.93 -6.06
CA GLN A 430 -12.58 -19.04 -6.83
C GLN A 430 -13.94 -19.41 -6.22
N ILE A 431 -14.96 -18.64 -6.59
CA ILE A 431 -16.28 -18.62 -5.96
C ILE A 431 -17.24 -19.55 -6.71
N PHE A 432 -17.83 -20.53 -6.01
CA PHE A 432 -18.95 -21.35 -6.48
C PHE A 432 -20.25 -20.87 -5.83
N ALA A 433 -21.15 -20.28 -6.61
CA ALA A 433 -22.45 -19.83 -6.12
C ALA A 433 -23.44 -21.00 -5.99
N LEU A 434 -24.12 -21.07 -4.85
CA LEU A 434 -25.22 -21.98 -4.59
C LEU A 434 -26.55 -21.41 -5.11
N PRO A 435 -27.54 -22.25 -5.41
CA PRO A 435 -28.83 -21.81 -5.96
C PRO A 435 -29.64 -20.86 -5.06
N ASP A 436 -29.33 -20.82 -3.76
CA ASP A 436 -29.96 -19.95 -2.76
C ASP A 436 -29.26 -18.59 -2.61
N GLY A 437 -28.18 -18.36 -3.36
CA GLY A 437 -27.40 -17.12 -3.30
C GLY A 437 -26.26 -17.14 -2.27
N GLY A 438 -26.04 -18.26 -1.57
CA GLY A 438 -24.80 -18.47 -0.81
C GLY A 438 -23.65 -18.82 -1.76
N TYR A 439 -22.40 -18.79 -1.31
CA TYR A 439 -21.28 -19.17 -2.15
C TYR A 439 -20.12 -19.81 -1.37
N ILE A 440 -19.33 -20.64 -2.07
CA ILE A 440 -18.19 -21.36 -1.51
C ILE A 440 -16.91 -20.85 -2.18
N GLY A 441 -15.87 -20.50 -1.43
CA GLY A 441 -14.61 -20.05 -1.99
C GLY A 441 -13.39 -20.37 -1.13
N TRP A 442 -12.19 -20.14 -1.69
CA TRP A 442 -10.92 -20.23 -0.96
C TRP A 442 -9.96 -19.11 -1.38
N TYR A 443 -8.95 -18.86 -0.55
CA TYR A 443 -7.89 -17.90 -0.84
C TYR A 443 -6.77 -18.56 -1.68
N PRO A 444 -6.23 -17.89 -2.71
CA PRO A 444 -5.37 -18.52 -3.70
C PRO A 444 -3.99 -18.93 -3.16
N ASN A 445 -3.54 -18.31 -2.05
CA ASN A 445 -2.16 -18.37 -1.57
C ASN A 445 -1.99 -19.08 -0.20
N THR A 446 -3.01 -19.75 0.33
CA THR A 446 -2.89 -20.56 1.55
C THR A 446 -2.70 -22.04 1.19
N GLN A 447 -1.59 -22.64 1.62
CA GLN A 447 -1.39 -24.10 1.53
C GLN A 447 -1.27 -24.70 2.95
N PRO A 448 -2.05 -25.75 3.29
CA PRO A 448 -3.16 -26.31 2.51
C PRO A 448 -4.35 -25.35 2.44
N ARG A 449 -5.12 -25.42 1.33
CA ARG A 449 -6.23 -24.50 1.04
C ARG A 449 -7.41 -24.74 1.99
N ASN A 450 -7.80 -23.72 2.76
CA ASN A 450 -9.01 -23.74 3.57
C ASN A 450 -10.20 -23.24 2.74
N TRP A 451 -11.32 -23.97 2.80
CA TRP A 451 -12.55 -23.68 2.05
C TRP A 451 -13.59 -23.05 2.97
N TYR A 452 -14.25 -22.00 2.48
CA TYR A 452 -15.17 -21.18 3.25
C TYR A 452 -16.55 -21.17 2.56
N TYR A 453 -17.62 -21.25 3.36
CA TYR A 453 -19.00 -21.04 2.88
C TYR A 453 -19.51 -19.70 3.39
N VAL A 454 -20.06 -18.93 2.47
CA VAL A 454 -20.69 -17.64 2.72
C VAL A 454 -22.20 -17.82 2.56
N PRO A 455 -22.98 -17.62 3.63
CA PRO A 455 -24.43 -17.79 3.59
C PRO A 455 -25.09 -16.76 2.68
N SER A 456 -26.25 -17.11 2.10
CA SER A 456 -27.07 -16.12 1.42
C SER A 456 -27.61 -15.08 2.42
N PRO A 457 -27.89 -13.83 2.00
CA PRO A 457 -28.45 -12.82 2.90
C PRO A 457 -29.69 -13.33 3.65
N GLY A 458 -29.63 -13.34 4.99
CA GLY A 458 -30.73 -13.79 5.86
C GLY A 458 -30.79 -15.29 6.14
N GLU A 459 -29.83 -16.09 5.66
CA GLU A 459 -29.74 -17.51 5.99
C GLU A 459 -29.21 -17.71 7.42
N VAL A 460 -29.92 -18.53 8.20
CA VAL A 460 -29.48 -18.95 9.55
C VAL A 460 -28.80 -20.31 9.44
N ILE A 461 -27.51 -20.36 9.77
CA ILE A 461 -26.72 -21.59 9.74
C ILE A 461 -26.85 -22.34 11.06
N ASP A 462 -27.87 -23.20 11.12
CA ASP A 462 -28.02 -24.15 12.22
C ASP A 462 -27.26 -25.46 11.96
N GLN A 463 -27.24 -26.34 12.97
CA GLN A 463 -26.49 -27.58 12.93
C GLN A 463 -26.97 -28.56 11.84
N THR A 464 -28.24 -28.49 11.44
CA THR A 464 -28.82 -29.34 10.39
C THR A 464 -28.39 -28.84 9.02
N ARG A 465 -28.52 -27.53 8.79
CA ARG A 465 -28.06 -26.85 7.57
C ARG A 465 -26.56 -27.01 7.38
N PHE A 466 -25.80 -26.93 8.46
CA PHE A 466 -24.36 -27.16 8.47
C PHE A 466 -23.95 -28.57 7.98
N LEU A 467 -24.70 -29.60 8.37
CA LEU A 467 -24.43 -30.98 7.91
C LEU A 467 -24.75 -31.19 6.42
N GLU A 468 -25.70 -30.44 5.87
CA GLU A 468 -25.99 -30.43 4.44
C GLU A 468 -24.89 -29.72 3.66
N LEU A 469 -24.46 -28.54 4.13
CA LEU A 469 -23.39 -27.74 3.51
C LEU A 469 -22.07 -28.52 3.44
N LYS A 470 -21.73 -29.30 4.48
CA LYS A 470 -20.56 -30.20 4.46
C LYS A 470 -20.60 -31.21 3.31
N LYS A 471 -21.78 -31.72 2.94
CA LYS A 471 -21.93 -32.66 1.81
C LYS A 471 -21.78 -31.94 0.47
N VAL A 472 -22.32 -30.71 0.36
CA VAL A 472 -22.24 -29.88 -0.85
C VAL A 472 -20.80 -29.42 -1.11
N ILE A 473 -20.11 -28.88 -0.11
CA ILE A 473 -18.70 -28.46 -0.19
C ILE A 473 -17.83 -29.64 -0.62
N ARG A 474 -18.04 -30.82 -0.04
CA ARG A 474 -17.27 -32.03 -0.36
C ARG A 474 -17.45 -32.46 -1.82
N TRP A 475 -18.63 -32.27 -2.41
CA TRP A 475 -18.93 -32.68 -3.78
C TRP A 475 -18.43 -31.66 -4.82
N GLU A 476 -18.63 -30.36 -4.55
CA GLU A 476 -18.22 -29.28 -5.47
C GLU A 476 -16.71 -29.02 -5.43
N ALA A 477 -16.07 -29.12 -4.26
CA ALA A 477 -14.61 -29.08 -4.16
C ALA A 477 -13.96 -30.25 -4.95
N ALA A 478 -14.55 -31.45 -4.89
CA ALA A 478 -14.06 -32.61 -5.64
C ALA A 478 -14.25 -32.46 -7.17
N LYS A 479 -15.29 -31.74 -7.61
CA LYS A 479 -15.56 -31.46 -9.03
C LYS A 479 -14.62 -30.39 -9.58
N ALA A 480 -14.36 -29.32 -8.83
CA ALA A 480 -13.35 -28.31 -9.15
C ALA A 480 -11.94 -28.92 -9.22
N CYS A 481 -11.62 -29.85 -8.30
CA CYS A 481 -10.36 -30.61 -8.32
C CYS A 481 -10.20 -31.53 -9.54
N LYS A 482 -11.30 -31.97 -10.17
CA LYS A 482 -11.27 -32.81 -11.39
C LYS A 482 -11.09 -32.00 -12.68
N ALA A 483 -11.37 -30.70 -12.67
CA ALA A 483 -11.24 -29.80 -13.81
C ALA A 483 -9.86 -29.10 -13.88
N SER A 484 -9.15 -29.01 -12.75
CA SER A 484 -7.77 -28.53 -12.69
C SER A 484 -6.80 -29.56 -13.29
N GLN A 485 -6.32 -29.33 -14.51
CA GLN A 485 -5.28 -30.17 -15.13
C GLN A 485 -3.86 -29.92 -14.54
N ILE A 486 -3.75 -29.14 -13.47
CA ILE A 486 -2.48 -28.74 -12.86
C ILE A 486 -2.41 -29.34 -11.44
N ASP A 487 -1.56 -30.36 -11.31
CA ASP A 487 -0.97 -30.96 -10.11
C ASP A 487 -1.90 -31.53 -8.99
N PRO A 488 -1.97 -32.88 -8.83
CA PRO A 488 -2.74 -33.53 -7.76
C PRO A 488 -2.15 -33.42 -6.33
N THR A 489 -0.99 -32.78 -6.12
CA THR A 489 -0.41 -32.55 -4.78
C THR A 489 -0.94 -31.29 -4.08
N VAL A 490 -1.70 -30.43 -4.78
CA VAL A 490 -2.25 -29.16 -4.27
C VAL A 490 -3.50 -29.37 -3.39
N CYS A 491 -4.05 -30.59 -3.31
CA CYS A 491 -5.33 -30.86 -2.64
C CYS A 491 -5.30 -32.08 -1.70
N SER A 492 -4.33 -32.16 -0.79
CA SER A 492 -4.39 -33.14 0.30
C SER A 492 -5.46 -32.73 1.34
N TYR A 493 -6.57 -33.45 1.39
CA TYR A 493 -7.56 -33.36 2.45
C TYR A 493 -7.20 -34.36 3.56
N ALA A 494 -6.74 -33.88 4.72
CA ALA A 494 -6.63 -34.70 5.92
C ALA A 494 -7.95 -34.66 6.70
N ASP A 495 -8.76 -35.71 6.54
CA ASP A 495 -9.89 -36.07 7.41
C ASP A 495 -9.30 -36.67 8.72
N THR A 496 -9.82 -36.61 9.95
CA THR A 496 -11.20 -36.68 10.46
C THR A 496 -11.27 -36.12 11.90
N GLY A 497 -11.50 -34.82 12.10
CA GLY A 497 -11.61 -34.33 13.49
C GLY A 497 -11.80 -32.84 13.76
N VAL A 498 -12.18 -32.02 12.77
CA VAL A 498 -12.34 -30.58 13.02
C VAL A 498 -13.69 -30.31 13.70
N ASP A 499 -13.63 -30.10 15.01
CA ASP A 499 -14.65 -29.39 15.78
C ASP A 499 -14.62 -27.92 15.35
N ILE A 500 -15.67 -27.46 14.67
CA ILE A 500 -15.83 -26.04 14.31
C ILE A 500 -16.73 -25.46 15.40
N GLN A 501 -16.13 -25.17 16.56
CA GLN A 501 -16.75 -24.34 17.58
C GLN A 501 -16.05 -22.98 17.62
N THR A 502 -16.88 -21.95 17.49
CA THR A 502 -16.61 -20.54 17.86
C THR A 502 -15.65 -19.77 16.96
N ALA A 503 -16.19 -18.70 16.39
CA ALA A 503 -15.48 -17.70 15.63
C ALA A 503 -14.27 -17.15 16.41
N CYS A 504 -13.11 -17.21 15.76
CA CYS A 504 -11.90 -16.42 15.95
C CYS A 504 -11.39 -16.22 17.39
N THR A 505 -10.34 -16.97 17.75
CA THR A 505 -9.45 -16.62 18.86
C THR A 505 -8.52 -15.48 18.43
N TYR A 506 -8.52 -14.38 19.18
CA TYR A 506 -7.47 -13.38 19.16
C TYR A 506 -6.17 -14.04 19.63
N LEU A 507 -5.19 -14.17 18.74
CA LEU A 507 -3.82 -14.50 19.12
C LEU A 507 -3.14 -13.18 19.49
N GLY A 508 -3.24 -12.80 20.76
CA GLY A 508 -2.45 -11.70 21.29
C GLY A 508 -0.98 -12.00 21.01
N SER A 509 -0.37 -11.21 20.15
CA SER A 509 1.06 -11.31 19.94
C SER A 509 1.74 -10.76 21.19
N THR A 510 2.68 -11.53 21.69
CA THR A 510 3.41 -11.30 22.94
C THR A 510 4.87 -11.18 22.60
N SER A 511 5.58 -10.22 23.18
CA SER A 511 6.93 -9.88 22.75
C SER A 511 8.00 -10.14 23.79
N PRO A 512 9.23 -10.26 23.29
CA PRO A 512 10.32 -9.55 23.92
C PRO A 512 11.29 -8.86 22.94
N TYR A 513 12.09 -7.95 23.48
CA TYR A 513 13.31 -7.43 22.86
C TYR A 513 14.52 -8.29 23.24
N LEU A 514 15.46 -8.44 22.32
CA LEU A 514 16.74 -9.12 22.51
C LEU A 514 17.91 -8.15 22.28
N TYR A 515 18.80 -8.02 23.26
CA TYR A 515 20.00 -7.18 23.20
C TYR A 515 21.24 -8.04 23.14
N PHE A 516 22.20 -7.60 22.33
CA PHE A 516 23.50 -8.25 22.18
C PHE A 516 24.61 -7.30 22.61
N TYR A 517 25.46 -7.77 23.51
CA TYR A 517 26.64 -7.06 23.98
C TYR A 517 27.88 -7.88 23.67
N THR A 518 28.90 -7.22 23.14
CA THR A 518 30.19 -7.84 22.81
C THR A 518 31.32 -6.84 23.02
N ASP A 519 32.47 -7.32 23.47
CA ASP A 519 33.68 -6.49 23.61
C ASP A 519 34.40 -6.31 22.26
N SER A 520 34.09 -7.17 21.28
CA SER A 520 34.70 -7.19 19.95
C SER A 520 33.68 -7.49 18.85
N SER A 521 33.98 -7.09 17.61
CA SER A 521 33.06 -7.36 16.49
C SER A 521 32.89 -8.87 16.29
N LYS A 522 31.64 -9.35 16.27
CA LYS A 522 31.30 -10.78 16.16
C LYS A 522 30.04 -11.03 15.37
N GLN A 523 30.06 -12.10 14.57
CA GLN A 523 28.90 -12.56 13.82
C GLN A 523 28.03 -13.48 14.68
N PHE A 524 26.72 -13.29 14.61
CA PHE A 524 25.72 -14.10 15.27
C PHE A 524 24.64 -14.58 14.31
N GLN A 525 24.07 -15.72 14.66
CA GLN A 525 22.85 -16.26 14.11
C GLN A 525 21.87 -16.55 15.25
N VAL A 526 20.62 -16.10 15.10
CA VAL A 526 19.55 -16.34 16.08
C VAL A 526 18.39 -17.05 15.40
N LYS A 527 17.94 -18.14 16.00
CA LYS A 527 16.75 -18.89 15.58
C LYS A 527 15.72 -18.91 16.70
N LEU A 528 14.48 -18.58 16.36
CA LEU A 528 13.36 -18.53 17.30
C LEU A 528 12.48 -19.79 17.21
N SER A 529 11.50 -19.87 18.12
CA SER A 529 10.52 -20.97 18.18
C SER A 529 9.55 -20.95 17.00
N ASP A 530 8.90 -22.09 16.73
CA ASP A 530 7.83 -22.17 15.71
C ASP A 530 6.55 -21.41 16.10
N PHE A 531 6.44 -20.94 17.35
CA PHE A 531 5.34 -20.09 17.82
C PHE A 531 5.53 -18.60 17.49
N THR A 532 6.65 -18.22 16.88
CA THR A 532 6.93 -16.83 16.50
C THR A 532 5.94 -16.35 15.43
N THR A 533 5.31 -15.20 15.68
CA THR A 533 4.28 -14.60 14.83
C THR A 533 4.76 -13.35 14.10
N TYR A 534 5.74 -12.65 14.65
CA TYR A 534 6.31 -11.42 14.09
C TYR A 534 7.79 -11.27 14.49
N VAL A 535 8.59 -10.64 13.64
CA VAL A 535 10.03 -10.37 13.87
C VAL A 535 10.44 -9.04 13.23
N ASP A 536 11.29 -8.29 13.92
CA ASP A 536 12.00 -7.10 13.42
C ASP A 536 13.46 -7.15 13.89
N PRO A 537 14.45 -7.09 12.97
CA PRO A 537 14.33 -7.01 11.50
C PRO A 537 13.71 -8.24 10.82
N ILE A 538 13.52 -8.15 9.52
CA ILE A 538 13.11 -9.29 8.69
C ILE A 538 14.19 -10.39 8.75
N MET A 539 13.79 -11.66 8.91
CA MET A 539 14.73 -12.78 8.90
C MET A 539 15.20 -13.14 7.49
N THR A 540 16.30 -13.88 7.40
CA THR A 540 16.69 -14.49 6.13
C THR A 540 15.66 -15.54 5.70
N SER A 541 15.71 -15.97 4.43
CA SER A 541 14.89 -17.07 3.91
C SER A 541 15.01 -18.39 4.69
N LYS A 542 16.01 -18.53 5.56
CA LYS A 542 16.21 -19.68 6.46
C LYS A 542 15.49 -19.54 7.81
N LYS A 543 14.66 -18.51 8.00
CA LYS A 543 13.97 -18.19 9.27
C LYS A 543 14.93 -18.03 10.45
N ASN A 544 15.98 -17.26 10.23
CA ASN A 544 16.93 -16.86 11.26
C ASN A 544 17.38 -15.41 11.04
N TRP A 545 17.82 -14.75 12.10
CA TRP A 545 18.58 -13.52 11.98
C TRP A 545 20.05 -13.85 11.82
N GLU A 546 20.71 -13.21 10.86
CA GLU A 546 22.17 -13.27 10.67
C GLU A 546 22.72 -11.83 10.65
N PHE A 547 23.56 -11.50 11.63
CA PHE A 547 24.07 -10.13 11.83
C PHE A 547 25.44 -10.11 12.50
N THR A 548 26.14 -8.98 12.41
CA THR A 548 27.38 -8.69 13.11
C THR A 548 27.11 -7.69 14.22
N VAL A 549 27.44 -8.06 15.45
CA VAL A 549 27.40 -7.15 16.60
C VAL A 549 28.73 -6.42 16.67
N LEU A 550 28.70 -5.09 16.72
CA LEU A 550 29.84 -4.22 16.98
C LEU A 550 29.88 -3.79 18.44
N PRO A 551 31.05 -3.39 18.97
CA PRO A 551 31.12 -2.65 20.23
C PRO A 551 30.16 -1.45 20.18
N ALA A 552 29.49 -1.15 21.30
CA ALA A 552 28.39 -0.18 21.42
C ALA A 552 26.99 -0.66 20.96
N GLN A 553 26.73 -1.98 20.96
CA GLN A 553 25.40 -2.56 20.72
C GLN A 553 24.83 -2.26 19.33
N THR A 554 25.68 -2.13 18.32
CA THR A 554 25.22 -1.94 16.93
C THR A 554 25.16 -3.30 16.23
N LEU A 555 23.99 -3.64 15.69
CA LEU A 555 23.70 -4.88 14.96
C LEU A 555 23.66 -4.56 13.46
N ASN A 556 24.65 -5.05 12.71
CA ASN A 556 24.74 -4.87 11.26
C ASN A 556 24.30 -6.14 10.55
N PHE A 557 23.25 -6.05 9.74
CA PHE A 557 22.71 -7.17 8.98
C PHE A 557 23.33 -7.24 7.58
N ALA A 558 23.32 -8.43 6.97
CA ALA A 558 23.89 -8.63 5.64
C ALA A 558 23.20 -7.80 4.54
N ASN A 559 21.92 -7.45 4.76
CA ASN A 559 21.16 -6.57 3.87
C ASN A 559 21.48 -5.08 4.07
N GLY A 560 22.41 -4.70 4.97
CA GLY A 560 22.79 -3.31 5.23
C GLY A 560 21.94 -2.63 6.32
N VAL A 561 20.88 -3.28 6.82
CA VAL A 561 20.08 -2.77 7.94
C VAL A 561 20.94 -2.71 9.19
N THR A 562 20.78 -1.63 9.95
CA THR A 562 21.41 -1.47 11.27
C THR A 562 20.34 -1.35 12.35
N ARG A 563 20.52 -2.07 13.45
CA ARG A 563 19.67 -1.98 14.65
C ARG A 563 20.53 -1.91 15.91
N ASN A 564 19.90 -1.66 17.05
CA ASN A 564 20.53 -1.81 18.37
C ASN A 564 19.97 -2.98 19.20
N LYS A 565 18.87 -3.59 18.74
CA LYS A 565 18.18 -4.70 19.37
C LYS A 565 17.38 -5.48 18.31
N LEU A 566 16.95 -6.68 18.66
CA LEU A 566 15.98 -7.46 17.90
C LEU A 566 14.65 -7.43 18.64
N TYR A 567 13.55 -7.57 17.91
CA TYR A 567 12.21 -7.70 18.47
C TYR A 567 11.50 -8.87 17.82
N TYR A 568 10.79 -9.67 18.61
CA TYR A 568 9.90 -10.67 18.06
C TYR A 568 8.65 -10.81 18.90
N GLU A 569 7.60 -11.33 18.28
CA GLU A 569 6.39 -11.73 18.96
C GLU A 569 6.12 -13.22 18.78
N TYR A 570 5.38 -13.80 19.72
CA TYR A 570 4.95 -15.18 19.69
C TYR A 570 3.46 -15.31 20.03
N ASN A 571 2.88 -16.42 19.56
CA ASN A 571 1.53 -16.82 19.88
C ASN A 571 1.44 -17.24 21.37
N ILE A 572 0.54 -16.60 22.12
CA ILE A 572 0.28 -16.87 23.54
C ILE A 572 -0.07 -18.33 23.84
N GLU A 573 -0.57 -19.09 22.86
CA GLU A 573 -0.84 -20.53 22.99
C GLU A 573 0.40 -21.33 23.40
N ALA A 574 1.61 -20.82 23.11
CA ALA A 574 2.87 -21.39 23.58
C ALA A 574 2.92 -21.51 25.12
N LEU A 575 2.18 -20.67 25.84
CA LEU A 575 2.13 -20.61 27.29
C LEU A 575 0.91 -21.33 27.90
N ASN A 576 0.01 -21.91 27.08
CA ASN A 576 -1.22 -22.55 27.56
C ASN A 576 -0.99 -23.64 28.60
N SER A 577 0.13 -24.36 28.52
CA SER A 577 0.45 -25.42 29.49
C SER A 577 0.81 -24.89 30.90
N VAL A 578 1.11 -23.60 31.03
CA VAL A 578 1.53 -22.97 32.30
C VAL A 578 0.66 -21.77 32.71
N SER A 579 -0.20 -21.26 31.83
CA SER A 579 -1.00 -20.05 32.06
C SER A 579 -1.83 -20.12 33.34
N GLU A 580 -2.58 -21.19 33.58
CA GLU A 580 -3.38 -21.35 34.81
C GLU A 580 -2.52 -21.31 36.07
N SER A 581 -1.32 -21.91 36.04
CA SER A 581 -0.39 -21.88 37.18
C SER A 581 0.19 -20.50 37.44
N LEU A 582 0.46 -19.72 36.38
CA LEU A 582 0.92 -18.33 36.49
C LEU A 582 -0.19 -17.43 37.05
N ILE A 583 -1.41 -17.55 36.53
CA ILE A 583 -2.58 -16.77 36.95
C ILE A 583 -2.90 -17.03 38.43
N THR A 584 -2.83 -18.29 38.89
CA THR A 584 -3.18 -18.66 40.27
C THR A 584 -2.02 -18.54 41.27
N SER A 585 -0.78 -18.34 40.81
CA SER A 585 0.40 -18.21 41.67
C SER A 585 0.26 -17.07 42.70
N GLU A 586 0.72 -17.28 43.93
CA GLU A 586 0.86 -16.22 44.93
C GLU A 586 2.18 -15.44 44.78
N GLN A 587 3.07 -15.87 43.88
CA GLN A 587 4.32 -15.18 43.59
C GLN A 587 4.07 -14.01 42.63
N GLY A 588 4.40 -12.80 43.05
CA GLY A 588 4.29 -11.61 42.20
C GLY A 588 4.24 -10.31 42.99
N PHE A 589 3.90 -9.25 42.27
CA PHE A 589 3.76 -7.88 42.74
C PHE A 589 2.32 -7.44 42.49
N LEU A 590 1.80 -6.61 43.39
CA LEU A 590 0.53 -5.92 43.20
C LEU A 590 0.84 -4.46 42.89
N VAL A 591 0.48 -3.99 41.70
CA VAL A 591 0.89 -2.68 41.18
C VAL A 591 -0.33 -1.95 40.62
N GLU A 592 -0.50 -0.67 40.94
CA GLU A 592 -1.50 0.16 40.27
C GLU A 592 -1.00 0.56 38.88
N LYS A 593 -1.86 0.60 37.87
CA LYS A 593 -1.47 0.97 36.49
C LYS A 593 -0.74 2.32 36.42
N THR A 594 -1.16 3.27 37.25
CA THR A 594 -0.55 4.60 37.38
C THR A 594 0.87 4.57 37.97
N GLU A 595 1.24 3.51 38.67
CA GLU A 595 2.56 3.33 39.30
C GLU A 595 3.49 2.41 38.49
N LEU A 596 3.04 1.97 37.30
CA LEU A 596 3.77 1.00 36.48
C LEU A 596 5.19 1.46 36.13
N ALA A 597 5.37 2.73 35.78
CA ALA A 597 6.70 3.28 35.49
C ALA A 597 7.65 3.22 36.70
N ALA A 598 7.15 3.51 37.90
CA ALA A 598 7.95 3.44 39.12
C ALA A 598 8.31 1.98 39.46
N PHE A 599 7.36 1.06 39.29
CA PHE A 599 7.61 -0.37 39.45
C PHE A 599 8.70 -0.87 38.48
N VAL A 600 8.64 -0.47 37.21
CA VAL A 600 9.63 -0.91 36.21
C VAL A 600 11.03 -0.40 36.55
N ALA A 601 11.16 0.86 36.95
CA ALA A 601 12.46 1.42 37.38
C ALA A 601 13.06 0.64 38.57
N GLU A 602 12.21 0.26 39.54
CA GLU A 602 12.64 -0.55 40.68
C GLU A 602 13.04 -1.97 40.26
N ALA A 603 12.20 -2.65 39.47
CA ALA A 603 12.46 -4.01 38.99
C ALA A 603 13.73 -4.06 38.13
N ALA A 604 13.89 -3.12 37.19
CA ALA A 604 15.06 -2.95 36.34
C ALA A 604 16.34 -2.79 37.16
N SER A 605 16.32 -1.94 38.20
CA SER A 605 17.45 -1.75 39.11
C SER A 605 17.82 -3.03 39.88
N ARG A 606 16.83 -3.77 40.39
CA ARG A 606 17.04 -5.03 41.12
C ARG A 606 17.60 -6.14 40.22
N VAL A 607 17.14 -6.21 38.98
CA VAL A 607 17.59 -7.15 37.94
C VAL A 607 18.96 -6.76 37.37
N GLY A 608 19.29 -5.46 37.35
CA GLY A 608 20.52 -4.93 36.74
C GLY A 608 20.37 -4.61 35.25
N LEU A 609 19.17 -4.22 34.80
CA LEU A 609 18.93 -3.71 33.46
C LEU A 609 19.57 -2.33 33.27
N ASN A 610 19.96 -2.00 32.03
CA ASN A 610 20.41 -0.66 31.68
C ASN A 610 19.23 0.22 31.22
N SER A 611 19.49 1.50 30.92
CA SER A 611 18.46 2.46 30.56
C SER A 611 17.67 2.10 29.30
N ASN A 612 18.28 1.45 28.30
CA ASN A 612 17.59 1.06 27.08
C ASN A 612 16.66 -0.12 27.35
N GLU A 613 17.17 -1.14 28.04
CA GLU A 613 16.40 -2.32 28.45
C GLU A 613 15.24 -1.96 29.39
N GLU A 614 15.44 -1.02 30.32
CA GLU A 614 14.40 -0.50 31.22
C GLU A 614 13.29 0.22 30.45
N ALA A 615 13.65 1.13 29.54
CA ALA A 615 12.69 1.86 28.72
C ALA A 615 11.83 0.91 27.88
N ASP A 616 12.46 -0.10 27.29
CA ASP A 616 11.78 -1.10 26.47
C ASP A 616 10.93 -2.08 27.30
N LEU A 617 11.37 -2.44 28.50
CA LEU A 617 10.53 -3.21 29.44
C LEU A 617 9.29 -2.41 29.88
N LEU A 618 9.43 -1.11 30.12
CA LEU A 618 8.30 -0.23 30.44
C LEU A 618 7.29 -0.19 29.30
N LEU A 619 7.78 -0.08 28.07
CA LEU A 619 6.96 -0.09 26.86
C LEU A 619 6.13 -1.37 26.76
N GLU A 620 6.78 -2.53 26.96
CA GLU A 620 6.14 -3.84 26.92
C GLU A 620 5.08 -4.00 28.02
N LEU A 621 5.44 -3.69 29.27
CA LEU A 621 4.50 -3.79 30.38
C LEU A 621 3.31 -2.83 30.21
N THR A 622 3.54 -1.62 29.68
CA THR A 622 2.46 -0.65 29.40
C THR A 622 1.53 -1.17 28.32
N LYS A 623 2.09 -1.70 27.22
CA LYS A 623 1.33 -2.32 26.13
C LYS A 623 0.43 -3.45 26.63
N GLU A 624 1.00 -4.39 27.39
CA GLU A 624 0.25 -5.53 27.94
C GLU A 624 -0.76 -5.09 29.02
N ALA A 625 -0.42 -4.11 29.86
CA ALA A 625 -1.33 -3.56 30.85
C ALA A 625 -2.58 -2.92 30.21
N ASN A 626 -2.44 -2.27 29.05
CA ASN A 626 -3.56 -1.65 28.33
C ASN A 626 -4.57 -2.66 27.79
N LYS A 627 -4.16 -3.92 27.59
CA LYS A 627 -5.07 -5.03 27.22
C LYS A 627 -6.00 -5.45 28.36
N LEU A 628 -5.64 -5.13 29.61
CA LEU A 628 -6.36 -5.55 30.81
C LEU A 628 -7.33 -4.46 31.28
N GLY A 629 -8.56 -4.82 31.63
CA GLY A 629 -9.60 -3.84 32.03
C GLY A 629 -9.52 -3.32 33.48
N GLY A 630 -8.60 -3.80 34.32
CA GLY A 630 -8.50 -3.44 35.74
C GLY A 630 -7.47 -2.34 36.04
N GLU A 631 -7.72 -1.53 37.09
CA GLU A 631 -6.79 -0.48 37.57
C GLU A 631 -5.57 -1.04 38.30
N ARG A 632 -5.69 -2.27 38.83
CA ARG A 632 -4.63 -2.98 39.54
C ARG A 632 -4.21 -4.21 38.78
N LEU A 633 -2.91 -4.40 38.75
CA LEU A 633 -2.23 -5.48 38.05
C LEU A 633 -1.57 -6.38 39.07
N LYS A 634 -1.71 -7.68 38.87
CA LYS A 634 -0.76 -8.65 39.39
C LYS A 634 0.32 -8.81 38.34
N ILE A 635 1.57 -8.59 38.72
CA ILE A 635 2.73 -8.74 37.85
C ILE A 635 3.60 -9.86 38.42
N GLY A 636 3.86 -10.92 37.65
CA GLY A 636 4.73 -12.01 38.06
C GLY A 636 5.84 -12.26 37.03
N LEU A 637 6.82 -13.08 37.38
CA LEU A 637 7.94 -13.44 36.49
C LEU A 637 7.73 -14.84 35.93
N ILE A 638 7.94 -15.02 34.63
CA ILE A 638 8.04 -16.36 34.03
C ILE A 638 9.47 -16.85 34.22
N GLU A 639 9.64 -18.01 34.85
CA GLU A 639 10.96 -18.59 35.07
C GLU A 639 11.68 -18.90 33.75
N GLN A 640 12.99 -18.60 33.68
CA GLN A 640 13.79 -18.81 32.47
C GLN A 640 13.75 -20.28 31.99
N GLU A 641 13.76 -21.26 32.89
CA GLU A 641 13.65 -22.68 32.52
C GLU A 641 12.32 -22.99 31.79
N THR A 642 11.24 -22.33 32.20
CA THR A 642 9.93 -22.45 31.53
C THR A 642 9.99 -21.84 30.14
N LEU A 643 10.58 -20.65 30.00
CA LEU A 643 10.75 -19.99 28.71
C LEU A 643 11.66 -20.79 27.76
N ASP A 644 12.76 -21.35 28.25
CA ASP A 644 13.70 -22.13 27.44
C ASP A 644 13.07 -23.41 26.87
N LYS A 645 12.08 -23.95 27.59
CA LYS A 645 11.30 -25.11 27.13
C LYS A 645 10.20 -24.73 26.13
N LEU A 646 9.44 -23.67 26.40
CA LEU A 646 8.24 -23.32 25.63
C LEU A 646 8.53 -22.40 24.43
N LEU A 647 9.51 -21.51 24.58
CA LEU A 647 9.90 -20.48 23.63
C LEU A 647 11.43 -20.50 23.45
N PRO A 648 12.00 -21.59 22.91
CA PRO A 648 13.44 -21.73 22.78
C PRO A 648 14.03 -20.67 21.84
N VAL A 649 15.09 -20.01 22.30
CA VAL A 649 15.92 -19.10 21.50
C VAL A 649 17.29 -19.73 21.32
N THR A 650 17.68 -20.02 20.09
CA THR A 650 18.99 -20.60 19.77
C THR A 650 19.92 -19.52 19.24
N ILE A 651 21.06 -19.32 19.91
CA ILE A 651 22.05 -18.30 19.56
C ILE A 651 23.38 -18.98 19.20
N THR A 652 23.91 -18.65 18.02
CA THR A 652 25.20 -19.16 17.52
C THR A 652 26.11 -17.99 17.14
N PRO A 653 27.39 -17.94 17.57
CA PRO A 653 28.04 -18.88 18.48
C PRO A 653 27.44 -18.83 19.88
N LYS A 654 27.72 -19.87 20.68
CA LYS A 654 27.26 -19.93 22.07
C LYS A 654 27.80 -18.72 22.85
N VAL A 655 26.89 -18.02 23.52
CA VAL A 655 27.17 -16.82 24.33
C VAL A 655 27.70 -17.19 25.72
N ASN A 656 28.39 -16.25 26.38
CA ASN A 656 28.88 -16.45 27.74
C ASN A 656 27.72 -16.44 28.74
N SER A 657 26.76 -15.54 28.55
CA SER A 657 25.54 -15.47 29.34
C SER A 657 24.34 -15.12 28.47
N PHE A 658 23.19 -15.73 28.82
CA PHE A 658 21.89 -15.43 28.26
C PHE A 658 20.88 -15.34 29.40
N SER A 659 20.38 -14.14 29.67
CA SER A 659 19.42 -13.86 30.75
C SER A 659 18.07 -13.47 30.15
N ARG A 660 16.99 -14.13 30.60
CA ARG A 660 15.62 -13.86 30.14
C ARG A 660 14.78 -13.31 31.28
N VAL A 661 14.21 -12.12 31.08
CA VAL A 661 13.42 -11.37 32.06
C VAL A 661 12.06 -11.05 31.43
N VAL A 662 11.14 -12.01 31.52
CA VAL A 662 9.80 -11.89 30.94
C VAL A 662 8.76 -11.89 32.05
N PHE A 663 8.00 -10.81 32.14
CA PHE A 663 6.91 -10.68 33.10
C PHE A 663 5.59 -11.18 32.51
N TYR A 664 4.69 -11.64 33.37
CA TYR A 664 3.28 -11.82 33.03
C TYR A 664 2.40 -10.90 33.86
N LEU A 665 1.27 -10.46 33.30
CA LEU A 665 0.32 -9.58 33.95
C LEU A 665 -1.08 -10.18 33.94
N THR A 666 -1.81 -10.03 35.04
CA THR A 666 -3.25 -10.31 35.11
C THR A 666 -3.95 -9.18 35.86
N THR A 667 -5.27 -9.06 35.70
CA THR A 667 -6.06 -8.15 36.56
C THR A 667 -6.03 -8.62 38.01
N ALA A 668 -5.88 -7.70 38.95
CA ALA A 668 -5.90 -7.99 40.38
C ALA A 668 -7.09 -7.31 41.09
N SER A 669 -7.66 -8.00 42.07
CA SER A 669 -8.74 -7.49 42.93
C SER A 669 -8.25 -6.52 44.01
N GLY A 670 -6.94 -6.48 44.26
CA GLY A 670 -6.29 -5.68 45.31
C GLY A 670 -6.43 -6.24 46.73
N LYS A 671 -7.09 -7.40 46.90
CA LYS A 671 -7.17 -8.13 48.19
C LYS A 671 -6.26 -9.35 48.26
N GLU A 672 -5.61 -9.67 47.15
CA GLU A 672 -4.62 -10.74 47.06
C GLU A 672 -3.44 -10.44 47.99
N LYS A 673 -2.97 -11.46 48.71
CA LYS A 673 -1.69 -11.41 49.40
C LYS A 673 -0.66 -12.00 48.46
N MET A 674 0.26 -11.16 48.01
CA MET A 674 1.34 -11.57 47.12
C MET A 674 2.63 -11.80 47.91
N ILE A 675 3.38 -12.82 47.51
CA ILE A 675 4.73 -13.09 47.94
C ILE A 675 5.65 -12.56 46.85
N GLU A 676 6.49 -11.60 47.20
CA GLU A 676 7.39 -10.98 46.25
C GLU A 676 8.43 -11.99 45.74
N PRO A 677 8.52 -12.24 44.42
CA PRO A 677 9.45 -13.21 43.87
C PRO A 677 10.87 -12.67 43.92
N THR A 678 11.86 -13.57 43.97
CA THR A 678 13.25 -13.17 43.78
C THR A 678 13.49 -12.89 42.30
N LEU A 679 13.83 -11.64 41.98
CA LEU A 679 14.16 -11.27 40.60
C LEU A 679 15.57 -11.76 40.22
N PRO A 680 15.75 -12.41 39.06
CA PRO A 680 17.04 -12.86 38.59
C PRO A 680 17.93 -11.66 38.27
N LYS A 681 19.23 -11.76 38.55
CA LYS A 681 20.20 -10.75 38.13
C LYS A 681 20.72 -11.06 36.74
N VAL A 682 20.80 -10.05 35.89
CA VAL A 682 21.46 -10.17 34.58
C VAL A 682 22.96 -10.35 34.78
N GLU A 683 23.50 -11.42 34.20
CA GLU A 683 24.93 -11.70 34.24
C GLU A 683 25.64 -11.00 33.08
N ARG A 684 26.30 -9.87 33.36
CA ARG A 684 27.07 -9.11 32.35
C ARG A 684 28.54 -9.54 32.22
N GLY A 685 28.84 -10.79 32.56
CA GLY A 685 30.21 -11.32 32.56
C GLY A 685 30.58 -12.03 31.25
N GLY A 686 31.76 -11.71 30.72
CA GLY A 686 32.33 -12.37 29.55
C GLY A 686 32.29 -11.52 28.28
N ASP A 687 32.82 -12.08 27.19
CA ASP A 687 33.04 -11.39 25.92
C ASP A 687 31.72 -11.25 25.11
N THR A 688 30.69 -12.06 25.40
CA THR A 688 29.38 -12.02 24.73
C THR A 688 28.24 -12.25 25.71
N VAL A 689 27.36 -11.26 25.84
CA VAL A 689 26.21 -11.26 26.76
C VAL A 689 24.94 -11.00 25.96
N VAL A 690 23.87 -11.74 26.24
CA VAL A 690 22.54 -11.53 25.66
C VAL A 690 21.50 -11.36 26.75
N VAL A 691 20.63 -10.38 26.57
CA VAL A 691 19.52 -10.07 27.50
C VAL A 691 18.22 -10.04 26.72
N GLU A 692 17.21 -10.77 27.21
CA GLU A 692 15.84 -10.74 26.69
C GLU A 692 14.92 -10.08 27.73
N VAL A 693 14.15 -9.08 27.32
CA VAL A 693 13.16 -8.39 28.17
C VAL A 693 11.80 -8.37 27.49
N GLY A 694 10.73 -8.68 28.21
CA GLY A 694 9.39 -8.67 27.65
C GLY A 694 8.27 -8.81 28.67
N ALA A 695 7.05 -8.79 28.18
CA ALA A 695 5.85 -8.92 29.00
C ALA A 695 4.73 -9.67 28.26
N VAL A 696 3.82 -10.29 29.02
CA VAL A 696 2.61 -10.94 28.49
C VAL A 696 1.39 -10.70 29.37
N ALA A 697 0.28 -10.26 28.81
CA ALA A 697 -1.01 -10.31 29.50
C ALA A 697 -1.63 -11.71 29.41
N LEU A 698 -2.06 -12.28 30.55
CA LEU A 698 -2.71 -13.60 30.66
C LEU A 698 -4.18 -13.51 31.07
#